data_AF-A0A6P2J9P2-F1
#
_entry.id   AF-A0A6P2J9P2-F1
#
_cell.length_a   1.000
_cell.length_b   1.000
_cell.length_c   1.000
_cell.angle_alpha   90.00
_cell.angle_beta   90.00
_cell.angle_gamma   90.00
#
_symmetry.space_group_name_H-M   'P 1'
#
loop_
_entity.id
_entity.type
_entity.pdbx_description
1 polymer ?
#
loop_
_entity_poly.entity_id
_entity_poly.type
_entity_poly.pdbx_seq_one_letter_code
_entity_poly.pdbx_strand_id
1 'polypeptide(L)'
;MTLNGEGTILASAPAAPDRRPPDTAQLERLLLRARKAHHEGALQHAEHAYTELLTLAPEHPEALHLLGAVRFQQGRLIDAEPLMRRSIEHRPVPLALANYAAVLTGLGREHDALARLDEALAINPVHQRVLFQRAGLLGQLARYDDACKVYGRLLELTPGFADGYVKRSDMLRALGRHDEALADCDRSIALAGRSFDAMRGRGLALRELGRFRDAVDSYGYALAQTPGSAEVLFLRGVAYLDLHDHEHALTDFNAAIAASPTFIDAIFNSSIALELLGRHDEALVRCDRVLALEPRHARALANRGNAASHLERHRDAADSYARALDAEPRSTGVLCNYASTLMRIERHDDARDMCDRALALDAGYVPAWFTRGRVQLETHRYEAALDDFVRVIDATPRDKLAHFHKGNALRALRQHAAARQAYADAIEIDPDYVLAHCMRAFLCLSIGDFEAGWAEYEWRWRDTQLDASRRTFAQPRWTYGMPLDGKTILLYPEQGLGDTLQFCRYVPLVKALGARVVLEAPVELKALFATLDGVDTLVARGEPLPPFDLHCPLLSLPLEFRTDLASIPAGVPYLAADSVRVAQWRERLGAATRPRIGLVWSGNPLHLNDRNRSMTLADLLPLFDDRYEWISLQKVVRDEDRAVLDASAVRFVGDDLVDFADTAALTALMDGVVSVDTSVAHLAGALGRPLALMIPHTPDFRWLLERDDSPWYPSARLFRQPEGGQWAPVVERIAAGLPTLVGSGAR
;
A
#
# COMPACT_ATOMS: atom_id res chain seq x y z
N MET A 1 84.05 -23.94 3.84
CA MET A 1 84.67 -22.76 4.49
C MET A 1 83.76 -22.40 5.64
N THR A 2 84.08 -22.46 6.93
CA THR A 2 85.27 -22.74 7.76
C THR A 2 84.66 -22.98 9.15
N LEU A 3 84.81 -24.17 9.74
CA LEU A 3 85.78 -24.55 10.79
C LEU A 3 85.47 -23.97 12.20
N ASN A 4 85.23 -24.92 13.13
CA ASN A 4 85.73 -25.07 14.52
C ASN A 4 85.41 -23.95 15.54
N GLY A 5 85.12 -24.21 16.82
CA GLY A 5 85.22 -25.41 17.67
C GLY A 5 85.10 -24.96 19.15
N GLU A 6 85.26 -25.92 20.08
CA GLU A 6 85.27 -25.80 21.56
C GLU A 6 83.88 -25.78 22.23
N GLY A 7 83.50 -26.62 23.18
CA GLY A 7 84.26 -27.53 24.04
C GLY A 7 84.14 -27.10 25.51
N THR A 8 83.01 -27.38 26.18
CA THR A 8 82.96 -27.37 27.65
C THR A 8 82.04 -28.48 28.17
N ILE A 9 82.65 -29.39 28.92
CA ILE A 9 82.04 -30.51 29.64
C ILE A 9 81.76 -30.05 31.09
N LEU A 10 80.57 -30.40 31.59
CA LEU A 10 80.14 -30.59 32.98
C LEU A 10 80.22 -29.42 33.98
N ALA A 11 79.05 -28.83 34.24
CA ALA A 11 78.61 -28.57 35.62
C ALA A 11 77.40 -29.49 35.90
N SER A 12 77.62 -30.53 36.70
CA SER A 12 76.55 -31.37 37.23
C SER A 12 75.59 -30.49 38.03
N ALA A 13 74.33 -30.44 37.60
CA ALA A 13 73.25 -29.88 38.42
C ALA A 13 73.20 -30.62 39.77
N PRO A 14 72.95 -29.91 40.89
CA PRO A 14 72.89 -30.54 42.19
C PRO A 14 71.82 -31.63 42.20
N ALA A 15 72.18 -32.80 42.73
CA ALA A 15 71.27 -33.91 42.94
C ALA A 15 70.00 -33.41 43.63
N ALA A 16 68.84 -33.73 43.04
CA ALA A 16 67.55 -33.47 43.64
C ALA A 16 67.54 -34.06 45.07
N PRO A 17 67.10 -33.32 46.09
CA PRO A 17 66.99 -33.87 47.42
C PRO A 17 66.07 -35.08 47.36
N ASP A 18 66.56 -36.18 47.94
CA ASP A 18 65.88 -37.45 48.16
C ASP A 18 64.49 -37.18 48.77
N ARG A 19 63.48 -37.01 47.92
CA ARG A 19 62.10 -36.75 48.34
C ARG A 19 61.57 -38.07 48.87
N ARG A 20 61.60 -38.23 50.18
CA ARG A 20 60.76 -39.22 50.88
C ARG A 20 59.38 -39.21 50.22
N PRO A 21 58.77 -40.38 49.94
CA PRO A 21 57.41 -40.42 49.45
C PRO A 21 56.53 -39.58 50.39
N PRO A 22 55.68 -38.70 49.84
CA PRO A 22 54.89 -37.78 50.65
C PRO A 22 54.07 -38.58 51.67
N ASP A 23 54.04 -38.12 52.91
CA ASP A 23 53.22 -38.72 53.96
C ASP A 23 51.75 -38.72 53.48
N THR A 24 51.20 -39.91 53.23
CA THR A 24 49.82 -40.07 52.73
C THR A 24 48.82 -39.35 53.64
N ALA A 25 49.06 -39.34 54.96
CA ALA A 25 48.22 -38.63 55.91
C ALA A 25 48.35 -37.10 55.81
N GLN A 26 49.47 -36.57 55.32
CA GLN A 26 49.64 -35.15 55.03
C GLN A 26 48.88 -34.75 53.76
N LEU A 27 48.98 -35.54 52.69
CA LEU A 27 48.24 -35.28 51.44
C LEU A 27 46.73 -35.35 51.64
N GLU A 28 46.22 -36.34 52.39
CA GLU A 28 44.79 -36.45 52.72
C GLU A 28 44.28 -35.26 53.53
N ARG A 29 45.06 -34.77 54.50
CA ARG A 29 44.70 -33.57 55.28
C ARG A 29 44.63 -32.32 54.40
N LEU A 30 45.58 -32.14 53.49
CA LEU A 30 45.58 -31.02 52.53
C LEU A 30 44.41 -31.11 51.57
N LEU A 31 44.12 -32.31 51.05
CA LEU A 31 42.99 -32.54 50.15
C LEU A 31 41.65 -32.25 50.84
N LEU A 32 41.48 -32.72 52.08
CA LEU A 32 40.28 -32.47 52.87
C LEU A 32 40.08 -30.96 53.13
N ARG A 33 41.15 -30.24 53.48
CA ARG A 33 41.13 -28.79 53.66
C ARG A 33 40.75 -28.07 52.36
N ALA A 34 41.34 -28.48 51.24
CA ALA A 34 41.08 -27.88 49.94
C ALA A 34 39.62 -28.11 49.50
N ARG A 35 39.11 -29.35 49.65
CA ARG A 35 37.71 -29.68 49.37
C ARG A 35 36.75 -28.88 50.26
N LYS A 36 37.05 -28.73 51.54
CA LYS A 36 36.24 -27.94 52.47
C LYS A 36 36.15 -26.47 52.02
N ALA A 37 37.29 -25.85 51.73
CA ALA A 37 37.33 -24.47 51.22
C ALA A 37 36.57 -24.33 49.88
N HIS A 38 36.68 -25.33 49.00
CA HIS A 38 35.97 -25.34 47.72
C HIS A 38 34.45 -25.45 47.94
N HIS A 39 34.01 -26.32 48.85
CA HIS A 39 32.61 -26.50 49.20
C HIS A 39 32.01 -25.25 49.84
N GLU A 40 32.78 -24.52 50.65
CA GLU A 40 32.38 -23.24 51.27
C GLU A 40 32.39 -22.06 50.29
N GLY A 41 32.75 -22.27 49.01
CA GLY A 41 32.84 -21.22 48.01
C GLY A 41 34.05 -20.29 48.18
N ALA A 42 34.98 -20.61 49.08
CA ALA A 42 36.20 -19.86 49.31
C ALA A 42 37.25 -20.18 48.23
N LEU A 43 36.96 -19.80 46.97
CA LEU A 43 37.70 -20.24 45.78
C LEU A 43 39.20 -19.92 45.82
N GLN A 44 39.61 -18.77 46.35
CA GLN A 44 41.03 -18.41 46.51
C GLN A 44 41.75 -19.31 47.53
N HIS A 45 41.09 -19.62 48.65
CA HIS A 45 41.64 -20.53 49.66
C HIS A 45 41.72 -21.98 49.14
N ALA A 46 40.70 -22.41 48.38
CA ALA A 46 40.68 -23.71 47.73
C ALA A 46 41.82 -23.84 46.71
N GLU A 47 41.99 -22.83 45.84
CA GLU A 47 43.08 -22.78 44.87
C GLU A 47 44.46 -22.86 45.54
N HIS A 48 44.68 -22.08 46.60
CA HIS A 48 45.95 -22.11 47.33
C HIS A 48 46.22 -23.51 47.91
N ALA A 49 45.22 -24.11 48.56
CA ALA A 49 45.35 -25.43 49.18
C ALA A 49 45.55 -26.57 48.14
N TYR A 50 44.87 -26.53 47.00
CA TYR A 50 45.13 -27.49 45.91
C TYR A 50 46.50 -27.28 45.28
N THR A 51 46.96 -26.03 45.13
CA THR A 51 48.30 -25.72 44.62
C THR A 51 49.38 -26.25 45.56
N GLU A 52 49.23 -26.03 46.87
CA GLU A 52 50.11 -26.57 47.91
C GLU A 52 50.19 -28.10 47.82
N LEU A 53 49.04 -28.78 47.72
CA LEU A 53 48.99 -30.23 47.54
C LEU A 53 49.76 -30.67 46.28
N LEU A 54 49.56 -29.98 45.15
CA LEU A 54 50.23 -30.30 43.89
C LEU A 54 51.74 -30.00 43.90
N THR A 55 52.26 -29.19 44.83
CA THR A 55 53.72 -29.06 45.00
C THR A 55 54.35 -30.35 45.59
N LEU A 56 53.58 -31.05 46.43
CA LEU A 56 53.99 -32.29 47.09
C LEU A 56 53.69 -33.52 46.23
N ALA A 57 52.57 -33.51 45.50
CA ALA A 57 52.14 -34.58 44.59
C ALA A 57 51.67 -34.00 43.24
N PRO A 58 52.59 -33.69 42.30
CA PRO A 58 52.27 -32.98 41.05
C PRO A 58 51.28 -33.70 40.13
N GLU A 59 51.15 -35.01 40.27
CA GLU A 59 50.31 -35.89 39.44
C GLU A 59 49.03 -36.34 40.16
N HIS A 60 48.70 -35.77 41.32
CA HIS A 60 47.52 -36.18 42.08
C HIS A 60 46.23 -35.85 41.30
N PRO A 61 45.53 -36.86 40.74
CA PRO A 61 44.53 -36.65 39.70
C PRO A 61 43.35 -35.80 40.19
N GLU A 62 42.86 -36.08 41.39
CA GLU A 62 41.72 -35.34 41.94
C GLU A 62 42.06 -33.88 42.29
N ALA A 63 43.31 -33.61 42.69
CA ALA A 63 43.71 -32.25 43.01
C ALA A 63 43.88 -31.41 41.73
N LEU A 64 44.39 -32.03 40.66
CA LEU A 64 44.41 -31.45 39.31
C LEU A 64 42.98 -31.14 38.81
N HIS A 65 42.05 -32.11 38.92
CA HIS A 65 40.63 -31.92 38.56
C HIS A 65 39.98 -30.77 39.32
N LEU A 66 40.07 -30.78 40.65
CA LEU A 66 39.38 -29.81 41.49
C LEU A 66 40.01 -28.42 41.40
N LEU A 67 41.34 -28.31 41.27
CA LEU A 67 41.99 -27.02 40.99
C LEU A 67 41.55 -26.47 39.63
N GLY A 68 41.51 -27.31 38.60
CA GLY A 68 40.96 -26.92 37.30
C GLY A 68 39.51 -26.43 37.41
N ALA A 69 38.70 -27.07 38.26
CA ALA A 69 37.29 -26.70 38.45
C ALA A 69 37.16 -25.35 39.16
N VAL A 70 38.01 -25.07 40.15
CA VAL A 70 38.11 -23.76 40.81
C VAL A 70 38.48 -22.67 39.79
N ARG A 71 39.48 -22.93 38.93
CA ARG A 71 39.91 -21.98 37.90
C ARG A 71 38.82 -21.72 36.86
N PHE A 72 38.10 -22.77 36.44
CA PHE A 72 36.92 -22.65 35.59
C PHE A 72 35.83 -21.79 36.23
N GLN A 73 35.52 -22.01 37.52
CA GLN A 73 34.55 -21.22 38.27
C GLN A 73 34.94 -19.74 38.39
N GLN A 74 36.23 -19.42 38.30
CA GLN A 74 36.75 -18.05 38.28
C GLN A 74 36.86 -17.46 36.85
N GLY A 75 36.35 -18.16 35.83
CA GLY A 75 36.41 -17.73 34.42
C GLY A 75 37.77 -17.93 33.74
N ARG A 76 38.74 -18.58 34.41
CA ARG A 76 40.09 -18.80 33.89
C ARG A 76 40.19 -20.11 33.11
N LEU A 77 39.53 -20.13 31.95
CA LEU A 77 39.41 -21.32 31.10
C LEU A 77 40.77 -21.83 30.60
N ILE A 78 41.65 -20.93 30.18
CA ILE A 78 42.99 -21.25 29.66
C ILE A 78 43.85 -21.92 30.74
N ASP A 79 43.75 -21.47 31.99
CA ASP A 79 44.51 -22.03 33.11
C ASP A 79 43.91 -23.34 33.64
N ALA A 80 42.62 -23.59 33.39
CA ALA A 80 41.91 -24.79 33.80
C ALA A 80 42.18 -25.98 32.85
N GLU A 81 42.31 -25.72 31.55
CA GLU A 81 42.51 -26.73 30.50
C GLU A 81 43.68 -27.69 30.78
N PRO A 82 44.93 -27.23 31.03
CA PRO A 82 46.05 -28.15 31.20
C PRO A 82 45.95 -28.98 32.49
N LEU A 83 45.29 -28.45 33.52
CA LEU A 83 45.04 -29.19 34.77
C LEU A 83 44.01 -30.30 34.56
N MET A 84 42.92 -29.98 33.87
CA MET A 84 41.86 -30.94 33.55
C MET A 84 42.36 -32.05 32.62
N ARG A 85 43.15 -31.69 31.60
CA ARG A 85 43.78 -32.67 30.70
C ARG A 85 44.69 -33.63 31.46
N ARG A 86 45.62 -33.11 32.27
CA ARG A 86 46.52 -33.94 33.08
C ARG A 86 45.76 -34.81 34.08
N SER A 87 44.70 -34.28 34.68
CA SER A 87 43.86 -35.07 35.58
C SER A 87 43.29 -36.32 34.90
N ILE A 88 42.74 -36.18 33.69
CA ILE A 88 42.12 -37.31 33.00
C ILE A 88 43.14 -38.28 32.40
N GLU A 89 44.34 -37.82 32.04
CA GLU A 89 45.47 -38.66 31.62
C GLU A 89 45.90 -39.63 32.74
N HIS A 90 45.90 -39.17 34.00
CA HIS A 90 46.27 -40.00 35.14
C HIS A 90 45.11 -40.86 35.65
N ARG A 91 43.89 -40.31 35.74
CA ARG A 91 42.71 -41.06 36.19
C ARG A 91 41.43 -40.53 35.55
N PRO A 92 40.98 -41.11 34.43
CA PRO A 92 39.73 -40.71 33.82
C PRO A 92 38.56 -41.20 34.68
N VAL A 93 37.80 -40.25 35.22
CA VAL A 93 36.52 -40.53 35.91
C VAL A 93 35.42 -39.69 35.26
N PRO A 94 34.16 -40.18 35.21
CA PRO A 94 33.09 -39.52 34.48
C PRO A 94 32.91 -38.03 34.83
N LEU A 95 33.01 -37.68 36.12
CA LEU A 95 32.88 -36.29 36.58
C LEU A 95 34.06 -35.39 36.16
N ALA A 96 35.28 -35.93 36.10
CA ALA A 96 36.46 -35.19 35.65
C ALA A 96 36.40 -34.92 34.14
N LEU A 97 36.03 -35.95 33.37
CA LEU A 97 35.79 -35.85 31.93
C LEU A 97 34.64 -34.87 31.61
N ALA A 98 33.55 -34.90 32.37
CA ALA A 98 32.43 -33.97 32.24
C ALA A 98 32.83 -32.51 32.50
N ASN A 99 33.62 -32.27 33.55
CA ASN A 99 34.11 -30.93 33.86
C ASN A 99 35.13 -30.45 32.83
N TYR A 100 35.99 -31.35 32.33
CA TYR A 100 36.90 -31.00 31.25
C TYR A 100 36.15 -30.66 29.96
N ALA A 101 35.10 -31.41 29.62
CA ALA A 101 34.23 -31.10 28.50
C ALA A 101 33.62 -29.69 28.62
N ALA A 102 33.16 -29.29 29.81
CA ALA A 102 32.65 -27.94 30.04
C ALA A 102 33.73 -26.85 29.82
N VAL A 103 34.98 -27.09 30.22
CA VAL A 103 36.11 -26.20 29.93
C VAL A 103 36.36 -26.11 28.43
N LEU A 104 36.37 -27.24 27.73
CA LEU A 104 36.58 -27.30 26.28
C LEU A 104 35.47 -26.59 25.50
N THR A 105 34.20 -26.75 25.90
CA THR A 105 33.08 -25.97 25.34
C THR A 105 33.29 -24.47 25.53
N GLY A 106 33.69 -24.03 26.73
CA GLY A 106 34.02 -22.62 26.99
C GLY A 106 35.18 -22.08 26.15
N LEU A 107 36.08 -22.94 25.68
CA LEU A 107 37.18 -22.61 24.78
C LEU A 107 36.82 -22.74 23.29
N GLY A 108 35.56 -23.03 22.95
CA GLY A 108 35.11 -23.25 21.56
C GLY A 108 35.56 -24.58 20.95
N ARG A 109 36.05 -25.54 21.76
CA ARG A 109 36.51 -26.87 21.32
C ARG A 109 35.41 -27.91 21.50
N GLU A 110 34.28 -27.70 20.83
CA GLU A 110 33.02 -28.44 21.04
C GLU A 110 33.12 -29.92 20.63
N HIS A 111 33.85 -30.23 19.56
CA HIS A 111 34.10 -31.61 19.14
C HIS A 111 34.94 -32.39 20.17
N ASP A 112 35.98 -31.77 20.73
CA ASP A 112 36.79 -32.37 21.78
C ASP A 112 35.97 -32.58 23.05
N ALA A 113 35.11 -31.61 23.39
CA ALA A 113 34.19 -31.71 24.52
C ALA A 113 33.23 -32.90 24.37
N LEU A 114 32.63 -33.10 23.18
CA LEU A 114 31.79 -34.27 22.90
C LEU A 114 32.58 -35.58 23.08
N ALA A 115 33.80 -35.66 22.58
CA ALA A 115 34.64 -36.85 22.73
C ALA A 115 34.91 -37.20 24.20
N ARG A 116 35.13 -36.18 25.06
CA ARG A 116 35.30 -36.39 26.51
C ARG A 116 34.01 -36.85 27.19
N LEU A 117 32.84 -36.37 26.74
CA LEU A 117 31.54 -36.82 27.25
C LEU A 117 31.23 -38.25 26.80
N ASP A 118 31.58 -38.63 25.57
CA ASP A 118 31.46 -39.99 25.07
C ASP A 118 32.35 -40.95 25.87
N GLU A 119 33.60 -40.55 26.16
CA GLU A 119 34.51 -41.29 27.03
C GLU A 119 33.96 -41.46 28.45
N ALA A 120 33.33 -40.40 29.01
CA ALA A 120 32.69 -40.46 30.32
C ALA A 120 31.50 -41.44 30.34
N LEU A 121 30.71 -41.50 29.28
CA LEU A 121 29.59 -42.44 29.14
C LEU A 121 30.05 -43.87 28.85
N ALA A 122 31.21 -44.05 28.21
CA ALA A 122 31.81 -45.38 28.06
C ALA A 122 32.22 -45.97 29.43
N ILE A 123 32.66 -45.12 30.37
CA ILE A 123 32.98 -45.53 31.74
C ILE A 123 31.70 -45.74 32.58
N ASN A 124 30.72 -44.83 32.47
CA ASN A 124 29.44 -44.95 33.16
C ASN A 124 28.27 -44.51 32.26
N PRO A 125 27.58 -45.47 31.60
CA PRO A 125 26.50 -45.18 30.64
C PRO A 125 25.26 -44.52 31.26
N VAL A 126 25.10 -44.58 32.58
CA VAL A 126 23.92 -44.04 33.30
C VAL A 126 24.25 -42.77 34.07
N HIS A 127 25.41 -42.15 33.82
CA HIS A 127 25.82 -40.93 34.52
C HIS A 127 25.00 -39.71 34.10
N GLN A 128 23.95 -39.41 34.88
CA GLN A 128 22.93 -38.40 34.58
C GLN A 128 23.48 -37.03 34.16
N ARG A 129 24.45 -36.48 34.91
CA ARG A 129 25.06 -35.17 34.59
C ARG A 129 25.79 -35.16 33.25
N VAL A 130 26.42 -36.28 32.87
CA VAL A 130 27.14 -36.39 31.59
C VAL A 130 26.12 -36.47 30.45
N LEU A 131 25.07 -37.27 30.61
CA LEU A 131 23.96 -37.32 29.66
C LEU A 131 23.33 -35.93 29.43
N PHE A 132 23.05 -35.19 30.52
CA PHE A 132 22.51 -33.84 30.42
C PHE A 132 23.43 -32.87 29.67
N GLN A 133 24.72 -32.83 30.02
CA GLN A 133 25.70 -31.97 29.36
C GLN A 133 25.90 -32.34 27.88
N ARG A 134 25.95 -33.64 27.58
CA ARG A 134 26.06 -34.13 26.21
C ARG A 134 24.86 -33.76 25.36
N ALA A 135 23.65 -33.94 25.88
CA ALA A 135 22.43 -33.57 25.19
C ALA A 135 22.37 -32.06 24.93
N GLY A 136 22.73 -31.24 25.92
CA GLY A 136 22.81 -29.78 25.77
C GLY A 136 23.81 -29.34 24.71
N LEU A 137 25.02 -29.92 24.71
CA LEU A 137 26.06 -29.62 23.72
C LEU A 137 25.65 -30.07 22.30
N LEU A 138 24.99 -31.22 22.16
CA LEU A 138 24.42 -31.64 20.87
C LEU A 138 23.36 -30.65 20.37
N GLY A 139 22.52 -30.12 21.27
CA GLY A 139 21.56 -29.07 20.94
C GLY A 139 22.21 -27.79 20.45
N GLN A 140 23.29 -27.33 21.11
CA GLN A 140 24.08 -26.17 20.67
C GLN A 140 24.69 -26.38 19.29
N LEU A 141 25.10 -27.60 18.97
CA LEU A 141 25.62 -28.01 17.66
C LEU A 141 24.53 -28.30 16.62
N ALA A 142 23.27 -27.94 16.89
CA ALA A 142 22.10 -28.21 16.05
C ALA A 142 21.87 -29.69 15.69
N ARG A 143 22.44 -30.61 16.46
CA ARG A 143 22.22 -32.07 16.34
C ARG A 143 21.01 -32.49 17.15
N TYR A 144 19.85 -31.91 16.81
CA TYR A 144 18.63 -32.00 17.62
C TYR A 144 18.10 -33.42 17.80
N ASP A 145 18.17 -34.28 16.78
CA ASP A 145 17.71 -35.67 16.89
C ASP A 145 18.56 -36.48 17.88
N ASP A 146 19.89 -36.32 17.83
CA ASP A 146 20.80 -36.94 18.79
C ASP A 146 20.60 -36.38 20.20
N ALA A 147 20.41 -35.07 20.34
CA ALA A 147 20.11 -34.43 21.61
C ALA A 147 18.81 -34.99 22.23
N CYS A 148 17.75 -35.13 21.43
CA CYS A 148 16.47 -35.73 21.84
C CYS A 148 16.64 -37.16 22.35
N LYS A 149 17.44 -38.00 21.67
CA LYS A 149 17.73 -39.37 22.11
C LYS A 149 18.45 -39.40 23.46
N VAL A 150 19.45 -38.55 23.65
CA VAL A 150 20.21 -38.48 24.90
C VAL A 150 19.36 -37.94 26.04
N TYR A 151 18.56 -36.89 25.80
CA TYR A 151 17.59 -36.40 26.78
C TYR A 151 16.53 -37.47 27.10
N GLY A 152 16.04 -38.21 26.10
CA GLY A 152 15.13 -39.33 26.32
C GLY A 152 15.72 -40.39 27.24
N ARG A 153 16.98 -40.77 26.99
CA ARG A 153 17.70 -41.70 27.87
C ARG A 153 17.88 -41.16 29.29
N LEU A 154 18.18 -39.87 29.45
CA LEU A 154 18.26 -39.24 30.76
C LEU A 154 16.91 -39.26 31.49
N LEU A 155 15.82 -39.00 30.79
CA LEU A 155 14.46 -38.96 31.34
C LEU A 155 13.91 -40.36 31.67
N GLU A 156 14.34 -41.41 30.96
CA GLU A 156 14.10 -42.81 31.37
C GLU A 156 14.75 -43.13 32.72
N LEU A 157 15.97 -42.62 32.95
CA LEU A 157 16.72 -42.84 34.20
C LEU A 157 16.21 -41.94 35.34
N THR A 158 15.75 -40.74 35.03
CA THR A 158 15.25 -39.77 36.00
C THR A 158 13.91 -39.16 35.55
N PRO A 159 12.79 -39.91 35.66
CA PRO A 159 11.49 -39.46 35.16
C PRO A 159 10.93 -38.20 35.82
N GLY A 160 11.46 -37.80 36.99
CA GLY A 160 11.09 -36.60 37.74
C GLY A 160 11.93 -35.36 37.41
N PHE A 161 12.86 -35.42 36.46
CA PHE A 161 13.71 -34.28 36.11
C PHE A 161 12.98 -33.31 35.16
N ALA A 162 12.19 -32.40 35.74
CA ALA A 162 11.34 -31.45 35.02
C ALA A 162 12.09 -30.63 33.95
N ASP A 163 13.23 -30.04 34.31
CA ASP A 163 14.07 -29.25 33.37
C ASP A 163 14.52 -30.07 32.15
N GLY A 164 14.71 -31.39 32.31
CA GLY A 164 15.07 -32.27 31.21
C GLY A 164 13.98 -32.35 30.14
N TYR A 165 12.70 -32.33 30.54
CA TYR A 165 11.58 -32.28 29.59
C TYR A 165 11.52 -30.92 28.87
N VAL A 166 11.73 -29.81 29.58
CA VAL A 166 11.78 -28.48 28.92
C VAL A 166 12.94 -28.39 27.92
N LYS A 167 14.13 -28.89 28.28
CA LYS A 167 15.26 -28.89 27.34
C LYS A 167 15.02 -29.82 26.15
N ARG A 168 14.36 -30.96 26.34
CA ARG A 168 13.98 -31.85 25.23
C ARG A 168 12.90 -31.25 24.35
N SER A 169 11.92 -30.54 24.92
CA SER A 169 10.86 -29.88 24.15
C SER A 169 11.40 -28.80 23.22
N ASP A 170 12.43 -28.04 23.64
CA ASP A 170 13.14 -27.11 22.76
C ASP A 170 13.74 -27.81 21.54
N MET A 171 14.37 -28.98 21.73
CA MET A 171 14.95 -29.76 20.63
C MET A 171 13.86 -30.35 19.72
N LEU A 172 12.77 -30.86 20.30
CA LEU A 172 11.63 -31.40 19.56
C LEU A 172 10.95 -30.34 18.71
N ARG A 173 10.81 -29.11 19.23
CA ARG A 173 10.28 -27.97 18.47
C ARG A 173 11.17 -27.61 17.29
N ALA A 174 12.50 -27.59 17.47
CA ALA A 174 13.45 -27.37 16.37
C ALA A 174 13.38 -28.45 15.28
N LEU A 175 12.92 -29.66 15.63
CA LEU A 175 12.67 -30.77 14.69
C LEU A 175 11.27 -30.74 14.04
N GLY A 176 10.42 -29.76 14.37
CA GLY A 176 9.02 -29.73 13.90
C GLY A 176 8.08 -30.70 14.63
N ARG A 177 8.55 -31.38 15.68
CA ARG A 177 7.77 -32.38 16.46
C ARG A 177 7.00 -31.68 17.58
N HIS A 178 6.10 -30.77 17.19
CA HIS A 178 5.46 -29.81 18.10
C HIS A 178 4.51 -30.45 19.13
N ASP A 179 3.79 -31.51 18.76
CA ASP A 179 2.92 -32.25 19.71
C ASP A 179 3.72 -32.91 20.85
N GLU A 180 4.86 -33.51 20.51
CA GLU A 180 5.75 -34.11 21.51
C GLU A 180 6.42 -33.05 22.38
N ALA A 181 6.79 -31.91 21.79
CA ALA A 181 7.31 -30.76 22.54
C ALA A 181 6.27 -30.24 23.56
N LEU A 182 5.00 -30.15 23.15
CA LEU A 182 3.90 -29.76 24.04
C LEU A 182 3.72 -30.78 25.17
N ALA A 183 3.73 -32.08 24.86
CA ALA A 183 3.62 -33.13 25.86
C ALA A 183 4.75 -33.08 26.91
N ASP A 184 5.97 -32.79 26.47
CA ASP A 184 7.12 -32.61 27.36
C ASP A 184 6.98 -31.39 28.27
N CYS A 185 6.51 -30.25 27.73
CA CYS A 185 6.21 -29.07 28.53
C CYS A 185 5.11 -29.37 29.58
N ASP A 186 4.02 -30.03 29.19
CA ASP A 186 2.93 -30.41 30.10
C ASP A 186 3.43 -31.39 31.18
N ARG A 187 4.33 -32.32 30.81
CA ARG A 187 4.97 -33.23 31.77
C ARG A 187 5.85 -32.49 32.77
N SER A 188 6.65 -31.51 32.32
CA SER A 188 7.42 -30.65 33.21
C SER A 188 6.50 -29.90 34.18
N ILE A 189 5.39 -29.35 33.71
CA ILE A 189 4.41 -28.63 34.52
C ILE A 189 3.77 -29.53 35.56
N ALA A 190 3.44 -30.78 35.20
CA ALA A 190 2.89 -31.75 36.14
C ALA A 190 3.88 -32.15 37.25
N LEU A 191 5.19 -32.11 36.98
CA LEU A 191 6.23 -32.50 37.93
C LEU A 191 6.65 -31.37 38.87
N ALA A 192 6.82 -30.16 38.35
CA ALA A 192 7.43 -29.04 39.08
C ALA A 192 6.57 -27.76 39.10
N GLY A 193 5.34 -27.83 38.61
CA GLY A 193 4.46 -26.68 38.48
C GLY A 193 4.79 -25.81 37.26
N ARG A 194 4.04 -24.71 37.11
CA ARG A 194 4.16 -23.79 35.97
C ARG A 194 5.39 -22.91 36.11
N SER A 195 6.61 -23.42 35.89
CA SER A 195 7.82 -22.59 35.85
C SER A 195 7.85 -21.66 34.64
N PHE A 196 8.63 -20.58 34.71
CA PHE A 196 8.81 -19.63 33.60
C PHE A 196 9.19 -20.34 32.29
N ASP A 197 10.24 -21.17 32.32
CA ASP A 197 10.74 -21.85 31.12
C ASP A 197 9.76 -22.88 30.55
N ALA A 198 9.04 -23.61 31.42
CA ALA A 198 8.04 -24.57 30.97
C ALA A 198 6.85 -23.86 30.30
N MET A 199 6.38 -22.73 30.85
CA MET A 199 5.29 -21.96 30.27
C MET A 199 5.71 -21.23 28.98
N ARG A 200 6.94 -20.70 28.91
CA ARG A 200 7.51 -20.13 27.67
C ARG A 200 7.63 -21.20 26.58
N GLY A 201 8.22 -22.36 26.90
CA GLY A 201 8.35 -23.49 25.97
C GLY A 201 6.99 -24.03 25.50
N ARG A 202 6.01 -24.11 26.40
CA ARG A 202 4.63 -24.49 26.07
C ARG A 202 3.99 -23.50 25.10
N GLY A 203 4.12 -22.19 25.35
CA GLY A 203 3.61 -21.15 24.47
C GLY A 203 4.20 -21.24 23.06
N LEU A 204 5.51 -21.50 22.97
CA LEU A 204 6.20 -21.68 21.69
C LEU A 204 5.66 -22.90 20.93
N ALA A 205 5.54 -24.05 21.59
CA ALA A 205 4.98 -25.26 20.96
C ALA A 205 3.52 -25.08 20.51
N LEU A 206 2.69 -24.42 21.31
CA LEU A 206 1.28 -24.15 20.98
C LEU A 206 1.13 -23.21 19.79
N ARG A 207 2.00 -22.20 19.67
CA ARG A 207 1.97 -21.28 18.53
C ARG A 207 2.31 -22.01 17.22
N GLU A 208 3.33 -22.88 17.21
CA GLU A 208 3.66 -23.70 16.03
C GLU A 208 2.53 -24.68 15.65
N LEU A 209 1.72 -25.11 16.63
CA LEU A 209 0.52 -25.92 16.40
C LEU A 209 -0.71 -25.09 15.96
N GLY A 210 -0.58 -23.78 15.76
CA GLY A 210 -1.70 -22.89 15.42
C GLY A 210 -2.68 -22.60 16.58
N ARG A 211 -2.35 -23.04 17.80
CA ARG A 211 -3.17 -22.85 19.01
C ARG A 211 -2.85 -21.51 19.67
N PHE A 212 -3.04 -20.42 18.92
CA PHE A 212 -2.55 -19.09 19.28
C PHE A 212 -3.12 -18.55 20.61
N ARG A 213 -4.41 -18.80 20.91
CA ARG A 213 -5.02 -18.37 22.18
C ARG A 213 -4.38 -19.06 23.38
N ASP A 214 -4.19 -20.38 23.31
CA ASP A 214 -3.52 -21.14 24.38
C ASP A 214 -2.04 -20.73 24.54
N ALA A 215 -1.40 -20.34 23.43
CA ALA A 215 -0.04 -19.82 23.45
C ALA A 215 0.03 -18.49 24.21
N VAL A 216 -0.88 -17.55 23.93
CA VAL A 216 -1.02 -16.28 24.64
C VAL A 216 -1.20 -16.49 26.14
N ASP A 217 -2.09 -17.41 26.54
CA ASP A 217 -2.31 -17.74 27.95
C ASP A 217 -1.04 -18.29 28.60
N SER A 218 -0.33 -19.17 27.89
CA SER A 218 0.92 -19.76 28.37
C SER A 218 2.01 -18.71 28.58
N TYR A 219 2.17 -17.77 27.64
CA TYR A 219 3.08 -16.63 27.82
C TYR A 219 2.62 -15.70 28.94
N GLY A 220 1.31 -15.50 29.13
CA GLY A 220 0.77 -14.75 30.25
C GLY A 220 1.18 -15.33 31.61
N TYR A 221 1.15 -16.66 31.76
CA TYR A 221 1.65 -17.33 32.97
C TYR A 221 3.17 -17.22 33.15
N ALA A 222 3.96 -17.22 32.07
CA ALA A 222 5.40 -16.95 32.16
C ALA A 222 5.66 -15.50 32.63
N LEU A 223 4.96 -14.52 32.05
CA LEU A 223 5.09 -13.11 32.42
C LEU A 223 4.60 -12.79 33.84
N ALA A 224 3.65 -13.55 34.37
CA ALA A 224 3.23 -13.43 35.77
C ALA A 224 4.36 -13.80 36.75
N GLN A 225 5.29 -14.68 36.36
CA GLN A 225 6.45 -15.06 37.17
C GLN A 225 7.64 -14.14 36.97
N THR A 226 7.87 -13.69 35.73
CA THR A 226 8.95 -12.78 35.38
C THR A 226 8.39 -11.61 34.58
N PRO A 227 7.82 -10.61 35.28
CA PRO A 227 7.33 -9.40 34.64
C PRO A 227 8.46 -8.69 33.89
N GLY A 228 8.17 -8.16 32.70
CA GLY A 228 9.15 -7.40 31.91
C GLY A 228 10.14 -8.24 31.10
N SER A 229 9.95 -9.56 30.98
CA SER A 229 10.71 -10.36 30.00
C SER A 229 10.42 -9.88 28.58
N ALA A 230 11.36 -9.12 28.00
CA ALA A 230 11.20 -8.54 26.66
C ALA A 230 10.95 -9.62 25.59
N GLU A 231 11.66 -10.75 25.68
CA GLU A 231 11.48 -11.90 24.79
C GLU A 231 10.05 -12.46 24.86
N VAL A 232 9.53 -12.72 26.08
CA VAL A 232 8.18 -13.32 26.22
C VAL A 232 7.08 -12.33 25.86
N LEU A 233 7.26 -11.03 26.16
CA LEU A 233 6.37 -9.97 25.68
C LEU A 233 6.33 -9.94 24.15
N PHE A 234 7.48 -9.98 23.49
CA PHE A 234 7.56 -10.08 22.04
C PHE A 234 6.84 -11.33 21.51
N LEU A 235 7.12 -12.52 22.06
CA LEU A 235 6.50 -13.77 21.63
C LEU A 235 4.97 -13.76 21.79
N ARG A 236 4.47 -13.18 22.89
CA ARG A 236 3.02 -13.03 23.10
C ARG A 236 2.42 -12.01 22.14
N GLY A 237 3.11 -10.91 21.88
CA GLY A 237 2.73 -9.92 20.87
C GLY A 237 2.60 -10.53 19.47
N VAL A 238 3.55 -11.39 19.07
CA VAL A 238 3.45 -12.12 17.80
C VAL A 238 2.26 -13.07 17.79
N ALA A 239 2.00 -13.80 18.89
CA ALA A 239 0.83 -14.67 18.98
C ALA A 239 -0.51 -13.88 18.93
N TYR A 240 -0.54 -12.64 19.42
CA TYR A 240 -1.68 -11.73 19.23
C TYR A 240 -1.84 -11.28 17.77
N LEU A 241 -0.75 -11.04 17.03
CA LEU A 241 -0.84 -10.79 15.58
C LEU A 241 -1.45 -11.99 14.84
N ASP A 242 -1.03 -13.22 15.19
CA ASP A 242 -1.60 -14.45 14.61
C ASP A 242 -3.10 -14.63 14.94
N LEU A 243 -3.59 -14.01 16.02
CA LEU A 243 -5.01 -13.93 16.40
C LEU A 243 -5.76 -12.75 15.77
N HIS A 244 -5.09 -11.91 14.98
CA HIS A 244 -5.61 -10.63 14.49
C HIS A 244 -6.02 -9.64 15.60
N ASP A 245 -5.43 -9.77 16.80
CA ASP A 245 -5.64 -8.87 17.94
C ASP A 245 -4.52 -7.81 17.99
N HIS A 246 -4.60 -6.86 17.06
CA HIS A 246 -3.50 -5.92 16.77
C HIS A 246 -3.24 -4.93 17.93
N GLU A 247 -4.25 -4.58 18.72
CA GLU A 247 -4.11 -3.68 19.87
C GLU A 247 -3.32 -4.33 21.02
N HIS A 248 -3.62 -5.59 21.37
CA HIS A 248 -2.85 -6.31 22.38
C HIS A 248 -1.44 -6.64 21.89
N ALA A 249 -1.28 -6.97 20.60
CA ALA A 249 0.04 -7.13 20.00
C ALA A 249 0.89 -5.86 20.16
N LEU A 250 0.35 -4.70 19.80
CA LEU A 250 1.04 -3.41 19.93
C LEU A 250 1.39 -3.09 21.39
N THR A 251 0.49 -3.38 22.33
CA THR A 251 0.72 -3.20 23.76
C THR A 251 1.92 -4.01 24.24
N ASP A 252 1.98 -5.30 23.87
CA ASP A 252 3.07 -6.19 24.24
C ASP A 252 4.40 -5.81 23.58
N PHE A 253 4.38 -5.42 22.30
CA PHE A 253 5.59 -4.91 21.64
C PHE A 253 6.10 -3.63 22.30
N ASN A 254 5.21 -2.70 22.68
CA ASN A 254 5.62 -1.50 23.41
C ASN A 254 6.24 -1.84 24.77
N ALA A 255 5.68 -2.79 25.50
CA ALA A 255 6.25 -3.27 26.75
C ALA A 255 7.62 -3.95 26.54
N ALA A 256 7.77 -4.75 25.47
CA ALA A 256 9.05 -5.37 25.10
C ALA A 256 10.12 -4.31 24.78
N ILE A 257 9.75 -3.26 24.04
CA ILE A 257 10.63 -2.12 23.71
C ILE A 257 10.98 -1.30 24.94
N ALA A 258 10.06 -1.13 25.89
CA ALA A 258 10.35 -0.46 27.15
C ALA A 258 11.36 -1.25 28.00
N ALA A 259 11.23 -2.58 28.02
CA ALA A 259 12.17 -3.48 28.70
C ALA A 259 13.53 -3.57 27.98
N SER A 260 13.55 -3.50 26.64
CA SER A 260 14.77 -3.51 25.82
C SER A 260 14.66 -2.51 24.66
N PRO A 261 15.14 -1.27 24.83
CA PRO A 261 14.99 -0.19 23.84
C PRO A 261 15.65 -0.44 22.48
N THR A 262 16.55 -1.41 22.36
CA THR A 262 17.21 -1.77 21.10
C THR A 262 16.74 -3.11 20.55
N PHE A 263 15.60 -3.63 21.02
CA PHE A 263 15.05 -4.89 20.52
C PHE A 263 14.38 -4.72 19.16
N ILE A 264 15.18 -4.86 18.09
CA ILE A 264 14.78 -4.59 16.71
C ILE A 264 13.52 -5.36 16.29
N ASP A 265 13.42 -6.65 16.59
CA ASP A 265 12.24 -7.45 16.21
C ASP A 265 10.95 -6.90 16.83
N ALA A 266 10.98 -6.46 18.09
CA ALA A 266 9.82 -5.86 18.74
C ALA A 266 9.47 -4.49 18.14
N ILE A 267 10.48 -3.66 17.82
CA ILE A 267 10.26 -2.36 17.16
C ILE A 267 9.66 -2.58 15.76
N PHE A 268 10.21 -3.49 14.97
CA PHE A 268 9.74 -3.80 13.63
C PHE A 268 8.31 -4.37 13.65
N ASN A 269 8.04 -5.38 14.47
CA ASN A 269 6.68 -5.96 14.55
C ASN A 269 5.65 -4.98 15.15
N SER A 270 6.07 -4.02 15.99
CA SER A 270 5.18 -2.92 16.37
C SER A 270 4.77 -2.04 15.18
N SER A 271 5.66 -1.87 14.18
CA SER A 271 5.32 -1.12 12.96
C SER A 271 4.31 -1.86 12.08
N ILE A 272 4.36 -3.21 12.06
CA ILE A 272 3.35 -4.04 11.39
C ILE A 272 1.99 -3.91 12.11
N ALA A 273 1.98 -4.04 13.45
CA ALA A 273 0.74 -3.88 14.22
C ALA A 273 0.07 -2.50 14.00
N LEU A 274 0.88 -1.43 13.96
CA LEU A 274 0.40 -0.08 13.68
C LEU A 274 -0.13 0.08 12.25
N GLU A 275 0.50 -0.56 11.27
CA GLU A 275 0.02 -0.57 9.88
C GLU A 275 -1.36 -1.25 9.77
N LEU A 276 -1.53 -2.41 10.39
CA LEU A 276 -2.82 -3.14 10.43
C LEU A 276 -3.92 -2.37 11.19
N LEU A 277 -3.54 -1.48 12.11
CA LEU A 277 -4.45 -0.57 12.81
C LEU A 277 -4.72 0.73 12.04
N GLY A 278 -4.13 0.94 10.85
CA GLY A 278 -4.24 2.19 10.08
C GLY A 278 -3.49 3.38 10.68
N ARG A 279 -2.63 3.15 11.69
CA ARG A 279 -1.83 4.18 12.39
C ARG A 279 -0.51 4.41 11.66
N HIS A 280 -0.61 4.84 10.40
CA HIS A 280 0.52 4.88 9.45
C HIS A 280 1.64 5.86 9.87
N ASP A 281 1.31 7.01 10.46
CA ASP A 281 2.33 7.95 10.97
C ASP A 281 3.21 7.32 12.04
N GLU A 282 2.61 6.59 12.98
CA GLU A 282 3.35 5.91 14.04
C GLU A 282 4.15 4.71 13.50
N ALA A 283 3.60 3.98 12.52
CA ALA A 283 4.31 2.90 11.84
C ALA A 283 5.60 3.42 11.17
N LEU A 284 5.54 4.59 10.54
CA LEU A 284 6.69 5.25 9.92
C LEU A 284 7.78 5.57 10.94
N VAL A 285 7.42 6.11 12.12
CA VAL A 285 8.34 6.38 13.23
C VAL A 285 9.03 5.09 13.72
N ARG A 286 8.29 3.99 13.82
CA ARG A 286 8.86 2.70 14.23
C ARG A 286 9.83 2.15 13.19
N CYS A 287 9.50 2.27 11.90
CA CYS A 287 10.41 1.88 10.83
C CYS A 287 11.69 2.72 10.85
N ASP A 288 11.59 4.04 10.99
CA ASP A 288 12.76 4.93 11.06
C ASP A 288 13.69 4.57 12.23
N ARG A 289 13.13 4.17 13.38
CA ARG A 289 13.92 3.68 14.51
C ARG A 289 14.64 2.36 14.21
N VAL A 290 14.00 1.42 13.52
CA VAL A 290 14.68 0.19 13.06
C VAL A 290 15.83 0.56 12.12
N LEU A 291 15.60 1.47 11.17
CA LEU A 291 16.61 1.87 10.18
C LEU A 291 17.76 2.69 10.76
N ALA A 292 17.55 3.37 11.89
CA ALA A 292 18.63 4.01 12.64
C ALA A 292 19.56 2.98 13.31
N LEU A 293 19.05 1.79 13.67
CA LEU A 293 19.83 0.69 14.24
C LEU A 293 20.43 -0.20 13.14
N GLU A 294 19.65 -0.50 12.09
CA GLU A 294 20.01 -1.33 10.96
C GLU A 294 19.60 -0.68 9.63
N PRO A 295 20.48 0.14 9.01
CA PRO A 295 20.14 0.92 7.81
C PRO A 295 19.71 0.13 6.57
N ARG A 296 20.04 -1.16 6.51
CA ARG A 296 19.73 -2.07 5.40
C ARG A 296 18.66 -3.12 5.73
N HIS A 297 17.86 -2.92 6.79
CA HIS A 297 16.80 -3.86 7.17
C HIS A 297 15.65 -3.85 6.13
N ALA A 298 15.71 -4.77 5.15
CA ALA A 298 14.84 -4.80 3.97
C ALA A 298 13.35 -4.74 4.30
N ARG A 299 12.87 -5.55 5.25
CA ARG A 299 11.45 -5.60 5.64
C ARG A 299 10.96 -4.30 6.30
N ALA A 300 11.85 -3.56 6.96
CA ALA A 300 11.50 -2.29 7.60
C ALA A 300 11.45 -1.16 6.57
N LEU A 301 12.34 -1.18 5.58
CA LEU A 301 12.27 -0.30 4.40
C LEU A 301 10.97 -0.53 3.62
N ALA A 302 10.60 -1.79 3.39
CA ALA A 302 9.33 -2.13 2.73
C ALA A 302 8.11 -1.62 3.53
N ASN A 303 8.06 -1.87 4.85
CA ASN A 303 6.93 -1.42 5.66
C ASN A 303 6.87 0.11 5.79
N ARG A 304 8.02 0.78 5.82
CA ARG A 304 8.10 2.25 5.72
C ARG A 304 7.52 2.75 4.40
N GLY A 305 7.81 2.06 3.30
CA GLY A 305 7.23 2.34 1.99
C GLY A 305 5.70 2.22 1.99
N ASN A 306 5.17 1.15 2.59
CA ASN A 306 3.72 0.96 2.75
C ASN A 306 3.10 2.12 3.53
N ALA A 307 3.64 2.43 4.72
CA ALA A 307 3.15 3.51 5.57
C ALA A 307 3.20 4.88 4.86
N ALA A 308 4.31 5.21 4.20
CA ALA A 308 4.45 6.45 3.43
C ALA A 308 3.47 6.51 2.25
N SER A 309 3.18 5.38 1.59
CA SER A 309 2.21 5.32 0.50
C SER A 309 0.78 5.60 0.98
N HIS A 310 0.40 5.07 2.15
CA HIS A 310 -0.91 5.35 2.76
C HIS A 310 -1.08 6.81 3.22
N LEU A 311 0.03 7.47 3.56
CA LEU A 311 0.07 8.90 3.88
C LEU A 311 0.20 9.81 2.65
N GLU A 312 0.02 9.26 1.43
CA GLU A 312 0.17 9.97 0.15
C GLU A 312 1.57 10.59 -0.09
N ARG A 313 2.58 10.18 0.69
CA ARG A 313 3.99 10.57 0.54
C ARG A 313 4.68 9.69 -0.49
N HIS A 314 4.16 9.70 -1.72
CA HIS A 314 4.55 8.73 -2.76
C HIS A 314 6.04 8.76 -3.15
N ARG A 315 6.70 9.92 -3.08
CA ARG A 315 8.16 10.02 -3.34
C ARG A 315 8.98 9.32 -2.23
N ASP A 316 8.59 9.48 -0.98
CA ASP A 316 9.27 8.83 0.16
C ASP A 316 9.02 7.32 0.17
N ALA A 317 7.82 6.90 -0.24
CA ALA A 317 7.49 5.50 -0.43
C ALA A 317 8.36 4.88 -1.53
N ALA A 318 8.49 5.55 -2.68
CA ALA A 318 9.34 5.12 -3.78
C ALA A 318 10.81 4.94 -3.37
N ASP A 319 11.40 5.88 -2.62
CA ASP A 319 12.76 5.75 -2.07
C ASP A 319 12.88 4.52 -1.16
N SER A 320 11.92 4.34 -0.26
CA SER A 320 11.92 3.25 0.71
C SER A 320 11.86 1.88 0.02
N TYR A 321 11.00 1.72 -1.00
CA TYR A 321 10.93 0.48 -1.76
C TYR A 321 12.17 0.22 -2.61
N ALA A 322 12.74 1.25 -3.25
CA ALA A 322 13.99 1.10 -3.99
C ALA A 322 15.11 0.57 -3.09
N ARG A 323 15.29 1.18 -1.91
CA ARG A 323 16.28 0.74 -0.91
C ARG A 323 15.97 -0.65 -0.35
N ALA A 324 14.69 -1.01 -0.19
CA ALA A 324 14.30 -2.35 0.21
C ALA A 324 14.74 -3.39 -0.82
N LEU A 325 14.56 -3.09 -2.12
CA LEU A 325 14.97 -3.95 -3.23
C LEU A 325 16.49 -3.98 -3.45
N ASP A 326 17.23 -2.94 -3.06
CA ASP A 326 18.70 -2.98 -3.02
C ASP A 326 19.23 -3.92 -1.94
N ALA A 327 18.49 -4.08 -0.84
CA ALA A 327 18.80 -5.04 0.22
C ALA A 327 18.32 -6.46 -0.13
N GLU A 328 17.13 -6.59 -0.71
CA GLU A 328 16.51 -7.86 -1.09
C GLU A 328 15.87 -7.78 -2.50
N PRO A 329 16.63 -8.07 -3.58
CA PRO A 329 16.16 -7.83 -4.95
C PRO A 329 15.02 -8.72 -5.44
N ARG A 330 14.69 -9.79 -4.71
CA ARG A 330 13.78 -10.87 -5.13
C ARG A 330 12.42 -10.84 -4.42
N SER A 331 12.00 -9.68 -3.90
CA SER A 331 10.71 -9.52 -3.24
C SER A 331 9.61 -9.08 -4.22
N THR A 332 8.75 -10.03 -4.64
CA THR A 332 7.64 -9.78 -5.59
C THR A 332 6.61 -8.79 -5.05
N GLY A 333 6.23 -8.91 -3.78
CA GLY A 333 5.30 -7.97 -3.15
C GLY A 333 5.82 -6.54 -3.11
N VAL A 334 7.11 -6.35 -2.80
CA VAL A 334 7.73 -5.01 -2.80
C VAL A 334 7.82 -4.44 -4.21
N LEU A 335 8.12 -5.25 -5.22
CA LEU A 335 8.12 -4.81 -6.63
C LEU A 335 6.73 -4.30 -7.05
N CYS A 336 5.65 -4.99 -6.69
CA CYS A 336 4.29 -4.56 -7.02
C CYS A 336 3.85 -3.31 -6.26
N ASN A 337 4.17 -3.22 -4.96
CA ASN A 337 3.90 -2.01 -4.18
C ASN A 337 4.68 -0.82 -4.76
N TYR A 338 5.94 -1.04 -5.15
CA TYR A 338 6.76 -0.02 -5.78
C TYR A 338 6.19 0.43 -7.12
N ALA A 339 5.78 -0.51 -7.98
CA ALA A 339 5.12 -0.22 -9.25
C ALA A 339 3.87 0.66 -9.05
N SER A 340 3.02 0.29 -8.09
CA SER A 340 1.82 1.08 -7.75
C SER A 340 2.16 2.50 -7.30
N THR A 341 3.23 2.68 -6.52
CA THR A 341 3.70 4.00 -6.11
C THR A 341 4.33 4.79 -7.27
N LEU A 342 5.05 4.13 -8.18
CA LEU A 342 5.63 4.76 -9.37
C LEU A 342 4.56 5.33 -10.30
N MET A 343 3.42 4.64 -10.44
CA MET A 343 2.24 5.17 -11.16
C MET A 343 1.76 6.50 -10.55
N ARG A 344 1.68 6.59 -9.21
CA ARG A 344 1.22 7.80 -8.51
C ARG A 344 2.14 9.01 -8.72
N ILE A 345 3.40 8.79 -9.10
CA ILE A 345 4.36 9.84 -9.45
C ILE A 345 4.63 9.91 -10.96
N GLU A 346 3.70 9.39 -11.78
CA GLU A 346 3.71 9.41 -13.26
C GLU A 346 4.94 8.74 -13.91
N ARG A 347 5.67 7.89 -13.19
CA ARG A 347 6.81 7.10 -13.70
C ARG A 347 6.36 5.74 -14.26
N HIS A 348 5.52 5.78 -15.29
CA HIS A 348 4.81 4.61 -15.81
C HIS A 348 5.73 3.53 -16.40
N ASP A 349 6.81 3.90 -17.08
CA ASP A 349 7.75 2.92 -17.66
C ASP A 349 8.51 2.16 -16.55
N ASP A 350 9.00 2.88 -15.53
CA ASP A 350 9.62 2.23 -14.37
C ASP A 350 8.62 1.32 -13.62
N ALA A 351 7.35 1.73 -13.52
CA ALA A 351 6.30 0.92 -12.90
C ALA A 351 6.08 -0.38 -13.66
N ARG A 352 6.08 -0.32 -15.01
CA ARG A 352 5.99 -1.50 -15.87
C ARG A 352 7.18 -2.42 -15.65
N ASP A 353 8.40 -1.89 -15.63
CA ASP A 353 9.63 -2.66 -15.41
C ASP A 353 9.59 -3.40 -14.07
N MET A 354 9.07 -2.78 -13.01
CA MET A 354 8.92 -3.44 -11.71
C MET A 354 7.91 -4.59 -11.76
N CYS A 355 6.80 -4.43 -12.48
CA CYS A 355 5.84 -5.51 -12.70
C CYS A 355 6.44 -6.66 -13.51
N ASP A 356 7.20 -6.35 -14.57
CA ASP A 356 7.85 -7.34 -15.42
C ASP A 356 8.92 -8.11 -14.63
N ARG A 357 9.68 -7.44 -13.75
CA ARG A 357 10.59 -8.10 -12.79
C ARG A 357 9.85 -9.01 -11.80
N ALA A 358 8.69 -8.58 -11.27
CA ALA A 358 7.90 -9.41 -10.37
C ALA A 358 7.43 -10.69 -11.08
N LEU A 359 6.95 -10.57 -12.32
CA LEU A 359 6.49 -11.71 -13.14
C LEU A 359 7.64 -12.61 -13.62
N ALA A 360 8.85 -12.08 -13.75
CA ALA A 360 10.04 -12.89 -14.02
C ALA A 360 10.45 -13.74 -12.81
N LEU A 361 10.19 -13.28 -11.58
CA LEU A 361 10.44 -14.03 -10.35
C LEU A 361 9.35 -15.05 -10.06
N ASP A 362 8.09 -14.67 -10.29
CA ASP A 362 6.92 -15.52 -10.15
C ASP A 362 5.90 -15.18 -11.24
N ALA A 363 5.85 -16.03 -12.26
CA ALA A 363 4.96 -15.84 -13.41
C ALA A 363 3.48 -15.91 -13.04
N GLY A 364 3.11 -16.49 -11.89
CA GLY A 364 1.74 -16.62 -11.39
C GLY A 364 1.34 -15.56 -10.38
N TYR A 365 2.17 -14.53 -10.15
CA TYR A 365 1.89 -13.50 -9.14
C TYR A 365 0.79 -12.54 -9.60
N VAL A 366 -0.46 -12.89 -9.29
CA VAL A 366 -1.69 -12.17 -9.70
C VAL A 366 -1.63 -10.65 -9.45
N PRO A 367 -1.13 -10.14 -8.29
CA PRO A 367 -1.02 -8.69 -8.08
C PRO A 367 -0.15 -7.97 -9.12
N ALA A 368 0.85 -8.64 -9.71
CA ALA A 368 1.67 -8.04 -10.76
C ALA A 368 0.92 -7.91 -12.08
N TRP A 369 0.11 -8.90 -12.48
CA TRP A 369 -0.77 -8.75 -13.65
C TRP A 369 -1.76 -7.60 -13.45
N PHE A 370 -2.42 -7.55 -12.29
CA PHE A 370 -3.37 -6.48 -12.00
C PHE A 370 -2.71 -5.10 -12.06
N THR A 371 -1.53 -4.95 -11.45
CA THR A 371 -0.81 -3.68 -11.42
C THR A 371 -0.32 -3.29 -12.82
N ARG A 372 0.23 -4.25 -13.58
CA ARG A 372 0.71 -4.00 -14.95
C ARG A 372 -0.42 -3.65 -15.91
N GLY A 373 -1.58 -4.31 -15.79
CA GLY A 373 -2.78 -3.97 -16.55
C GLY A 373 -3.25 -2.53 -16.28
N ARG A 374 -3.15 -2.06 -15.03
CA ARG A 374 -3.44 -0.65 -14.71
C ARG A 374 -2.40 0.32 -15.31
N VAL A 375 -1.10 0.01 -15.24
CA VAL A 375 -0.05 0.81 -15.92
C VAL A 375 -0.32 0.90 -17.43
N GLN A 376 -0.74 -0.21 -18.04
CA GLN A 376 -1.05 -0.28 -19.47
C GLN A 376 -2.29 0.52 -19.84
N LEU A 377 -3.33 0.54 -18.99
CA LEU A 377 -4.48 1.44 -19.15
C LEU A 377 -4.05 2.92 -19.16
N GLU A 378 -3.23 3.34 -18.20
CA GLU A 378 -2.74 4.72 -18.09
C GLU A 378 -1.79 5.11 -19.24
N THR A 379 -1.11 4.13 -19.84
CA THR A 379 -0.21 4.32 -21.01
C THR A 379 -0.86 3.99 -22.35
N HIS A 380 -2.20 3.90 -22.41
CA HIS A 380 -2.99 3.66 -23.63
C HIS A 380 -2.69 2.34 -24.37
N ARG A 381 -2.09 1.34 -23.69
CA ARG A 381 -1.82 0.00 -24.23
C ARG A 381 -2.97 -0.95 -23.90
N TYR A 382 -4.15 -0.67 -24.47
CA TYR A 382 -5.42 -1.25 -24.03
C TYR A 382 -5.54 -2.76 -24.26
N GLU A 383 -5.01 -3.28 -25.37
CA GLU A 383 -5.02 -4.72 -25.66
C GLU A 383 -4.15 -5.49 -24.67
N ALA A 384 -2.95 -4.98 -24.37
CA ALA A 384 -2.09 -5.58 -23.36
C ALA A 384 -2.75 -5.54 -21.98
N ALA A 385 -3.43 -4.44 -21.64
CA ALA A 385 -4.16 -4.31 -20.38
C ALA A 385 -5.27 -5.36 -20.27
N LEU A 386 -6.01 -5.58 -21.37
CA LEU A 386 -7.05 -6.60 -21.44
C LEU A 386 -6.48 -8.00 -21.16
N ASP A 387 -5.34 -8.36 -21.78
CA ASP A 387 -4.68 -9.65 -21.55
C ASP A 387 -4.32 -9.86 -20.07
N ASP A 388 -3.77 -8.83 -19.42
CA ASP A 388 -3.40 -8.90 -18.00
C ASP A 388 -4.65 -9.02 -17.10
N PHE A 389 -5.73 -8.27 -17.35
CA PHE A 389 -6.97 -8.40 -16.57
C PHE A 389 -7.68 -9.74 -16.79
N VAL A 390 -7.61 -10.32 -17.99
CA VAL A 390 -8.13 -11.67 -18.23
C VAL A 390 -7.39 -12.68 -17.36
N ARG A 391 -6.06 -12.61 -17.26
CA ARG A 391 -5.29 -13.50 -16.38
C ARG A 391 -5.65 -13.34 -14.89
N VAL A 392 -5.91 -12.10 -14.45
CA VAL A 392 -6.40 -11.86 -13.08
C VAL A 392 -7.78 -12.51 -12.88
N ILE A 393 -8.69 -12.36 -13.83
CA ILE A 393 -10.03 -12.96 -13.75
C ILE A 393 -9.96 -14.50 -13.81
N ASP A 394 -9.09 -15.08 -14.62
CA ASP A 394 -8.92 -16.53 -14.68
C ASP A 394 -8.42 -17.10 -13.34
N ALA A 395 -7.53 -16.39 -12.65
CA ALA A 395 -7.04 -16.77 -11.33
C ALA A 395 -8.02 -16.45 -10.19
N THR A 396 -8.74 -15.33 -10.31
CA THR A 396 -9.70 -14.81 -9.33
C THR A 396 -11.00 -14.35 -10.02
N PRO A 397 -11.92 -15.28 -10.36
CA PRO A 397 -13.10 -14.96 -11.19
C PRO A 397 -14.04 -13.90 -10.61
N ARG A 398 -14.01 -13.72 -9.28
CA ARG A 398 -14.83 -12.74 -8.55
C ARG A 398 -14.06 -11.46 -8.18
N ASP A 399 -12.96 -11.14 -8.88
CA ASP A 399 -12.28 -9.84 -8.70
C ASP A 399 -13.06 -8.72 -9.42
N LYS A 400 -13.84 -7.95 -8.66
CA LYS A 400 -14.65 -6.85 -9.19
C LYS A 400 -13.83 -5.75 -9.86
N LEU A 401 -12.61 -5.48 -9.37
CA LEU A 401 -11.76 -4.42 -9.90
C LEU A 401 -11.18 -4.84 -11.25
N ALA A 402 -10.81 -6.11 -11.41
CA ALA A 402 -10.32 -6.64 -12.68
C ALA A 402 -11.40 -6.57 -13.77
N HIS A 403 -12.65 -6.95 -13.46
CA HIS A 403 -13.79 -6.80 -14.38
C HIS A 403 -14.07 -5.34 -14.76
N PHE A 404 -14.03 -4.43 -13.77
CA PHE A 404 -14.19 -3.00 -14.03
C PHE A 404 -13.09 -2.42 -14.92
N HIS A 405 -11.82 -2.74 -14.64
CA HIS A 405 -10.70 -2.26 -15.44
C HIS A 405 -10.66 -2.90 -16.84
N LYS A 406 -11.06 -4.17 -16.97
CA LYS A 406 -11.35 -4.81 -18.27
C LYS A 406 -12.43 -4.04 -19.04
N GLY A 407 -13.52 -3.64 -18.38
CA GLY A 407 -14.56 -2.80 -18.96
C GLY A 407 -14.00 -1.47 -19.47
N ASN A 408 -13.10 -0.83 -18.72
CA ASN A 408 -12.43 0.41 -19.13
C ASN A 408 -11.53 0.22 -20.36
N ALA A 409 -10.76 -0.87 -20.42
CA ALA A 409 -9.94 -1.21 -21.59
C ALA A 409 -10.81 -1.43 -22.83
N LEU A 410 -11.86 -2.24 -22.70
CA LEU A 410 -12.81 -2.54 -23.79
C LEU A 410 -13.56 -1.29 -24.26
N ARG A 411 -13.91 -0.39 -23.35
CA ARG A 411 -14.53 0.90 -23.69
C ARG A 411 -13.59 1.77 -24.52
N ALA A 412 -12.32 1.85 -24.15
CA ALA A 412 -11.31 2.59 -24.91
C ALA A 412 -11.07 1.96 -26.30
N LEU A 413 -11.12 0.64 -26.40
CA LEU A 413 -11.06 -0.13 -27.66
C LEU A 413 -12.37 -0.09 -28.49
N ARG A 414 -13.39 0.65 -28.05
CA ARG A 414 -14.72 0.73 -28.69
C ARG A 414 -15.43 -0.63 -28.82
N GLN A 415 -15.06 -1.62 -27.99
CA GLN A 415 -15.73 -2.92 -27.92
C GLN A 415 -16.93 -2.85 -26.98
N HIS A 416 -17.93 -2.06 -27.36
CA HIS A 416 -19.02 -1.62 -26.49
C HIS A 416 -19.83 -2.75 -25.84
N ALA A 417 -20.19 -3.78 -26.60
CA ALA A 417 -20.96 -4.91 -26.05
C ALA A 417 -20.18 -5.67 -24.97
N ALA A 418 -18.88 -5.91 -25.22
CA ALA A 418 -17.99 -6.58 -24.27
C ALA A 418 -17.71 -5.69 -23.05
N ALA A 419 -17.52 -4.39 -23.24
CA ALA A 419 -17.34 -3.43 -22.14
C ALA A 419 -18.57 -3.40 -21.23
N ARG A 420 -19.78 -3.35 -21.82
CA ARG A 420 -21.05 -3.37 -21.07
C ARG A 420 -21.19 -4.65 -20.24
N GLN A 421 -20.81 -5.80 -20.81
CA GLN A 421 -20.82 -7.07 -20.07
C GLN A 421 -19.80 -7.05 -18.93
N ALA A 422 -18.57 -6.60 -19.15
CA ALA A 422 -17.56 -6.53 -18.09
C ALA A 422 -17.97 -5.62 -16.92
N TYR A 423 -18.64 -4.50 -17.19
CA TYR A 423 -19.22 -3.69 -16.12
C TYR A 423 -20.38 -4.40 -15.40
N ALA A 424 -21.23 -5.13 -16.14
CA ALA A 424 -22.28 -5.95 -15.54
C ALA A 424 -21.71 -7.07 -14.65
N ASP A 425 -20.61 -7.72 -15.05
CA ASP A 425 -19.92 -8.74 -14.26
C ASP A 425 -19.37 -8.13 -12.95
N ALA A 426 -18.79 -6.92 -13.00
CA ALA A 426 -18.34 -6.20 -11.81
C ALA A 426 -19.49 -5.86 -10.84
N ILE A 427 -20.64 -5.44 -11.39
CA ILE A 427 -21.87 -5.14 -10.63
C ILE A 427 -22.51 -6.42 -10.06
N GLU A 428 -22.45 -7.54 -10.75
CA GLU A 428 -22.94 -8.82 -10.23
C GLU A 428 -22.14 -9.27 -9.00
N ILE A 429 -20.83 -9.01 -8.99
CA ILE A 429 -19.95 -9.32 -7.86
C ILE A 429 -20.22 -8.37 -6.69
N ASP A 430 -20.38 -7.08 -6.96
CA ASP A 430 -20.68 -6.03 -5.98
C ASP A 430 -21.77 -5.08 -6.51
N PRO A 431 -23.05 -5.32 -6.15
CA PRO A 431 -24.17 -4.52 -6.63
C PRO A 431 -24.14 -3.05 -6.22
N ASP A 432 -23.32 -2.66 -5.23
CA ASP A 432 -23.19 -1.28 -4.80
C ASP A 432 -21.92 -0.61 -5.38
N TYR A 433 -21.27 -1.22 -6.36
CA TYR A 433 -20.04 -0.68 -6.96
C TYR A 433 -20.33 0.52 -7.89
N VAL A 434 -20.46 1.69 -7.27
CA VAL A 434 -20.84 2.97 -7.90
C VAL A 434 -20.06 3.28 -9.18
N LEU A 435 -18.73 3.08 -9.18
CA LEU A 435 -17.89 3.39 -10.34
C LEU A 435 -18.26 2.54 -11.57
N ALA A 436 -18.61 1.27 -11.39
CA ALA A 436 -19.02 0.40 -12.50
C ALA A 436 -20.37 0.83 -13.07
N HIS A 437 -21.33 1.20 -12.21
CA HIS A 437 -22.61 1.78 -12.64
C HIS A 437 -22.42 3.07 -13.42
N CYS A 438 -21.63 4.03 -12.90
CA CYS A 438 -21.35 5.29 -13.57
C CYS A 438 -20.66 5.07 -14.94
N MET A 439 -19.66 4.19 -15.02
CA MET A 439 -18.98 3.91 -16.30
C MET A 439 -19.89 3.19 -17.30
N ARG A 440 -20.76 2.28 -16.83
CA ARG A 440 -21.78 1.63 -17.66
C ARG A 440 -22.80 2.65 -18.17
N ALA A 441 -23.25 3.59 -17.34
CA ALA A 441 -24.13 4.67 -17.73
C ALA A 441 -23.53 5.50 -18.87
N PHE A 442 -22.29 5.96 -18.70
CA PHE A 442 -21.59 6.74 -19.73
C PHE A 442 -21.41 5.95 -21.03
N LEU A 443 -21.10 4.65 -20.95
CA LEU A 443 -21.02 3.79 -22.13
C LEU A 443 -22.36 3.70 -22.86
N CYS A 444 -23.45 3.36 -22.13
CA CYS A 444 -24.79 3.24 -22.70
C CYS A 444 -25.26 4.55 -23.35
N LEU A 445 -25.09 5.68 -22.66
CA LEU A 445 -25.39 7.00 -23.20
C LEU A 445 -24.58 7.30 -24.47
N SER A 446 -23.28 6.98 -24.48
CA SER A 446 -22.40 7.26 -25.62
C SER A 446 -22.79 6.49 -26.89
N ILE A 447 -23.31 5.26 -26.74
CA ILE A 447 -23.76 4.42 -27.85
C ILE A 447 -25.24 4.65 -28.23
N GLY A 448 -25.94 5.56 -27.54
CA GLY A 448 -27.35 5.87 -27.79
C GLY A 448 -28.36 4.95 -27.10
N ASP A 449 -27.92 4.07 -26.20
CA ASP A 449 -28.79 3.27 -25.32
C ASP A 449 -29.22 4.14 -24.13
N PHE A 450 -30.09 5.12 -24.42
CA PHE A 450 -30.50 6.15 -23.46
C PHE A 450 -31.37 5.60 -22.33
N GLU A 451 -32.19 4.59 -22.59
CA GLU A 451 -33.03 3.96 -21.55
C GLU A 451 -32.15 3.39 -20.43
N ALA A 452 -31.20 2.51 -20.79
CA ALA A 452 -30.26 1.98 -19.80
C ALA A 452 -29.32 3.06 -19.27
N GLY A 453 -28.87 3.96 -20.15
CA GLY A 453 -27.93 5.02 -19.83
C GLY A 453 -28.44 5.96 -18.72
N TRP A 454 -29.64 6.50 -18.87
CA TRP A 454 -30.21 7.42 -17.87
C TRP A 454 -30.55 6.74 -16.56
N ALA A 455 -31.04 5.49 -16.61
CA ALA A 455 -31.33 4.73 -15.40
C ALA A 455 -30.06 4.47 -14.58
N GLU A 456 -28.99 4.01 -15.23
CA GLU A 456 -27.70 3.77 -14.58
C GLU A 456 -27.04 5.09 -14.13
N TYR A 457 -27.28 6.20 -14.84
CA TYR A 457 -26.66 7.48 -14.51
C TYR A 457 -27.09 8.04 -13.15
N GLU A 458 -28.23 7.59 -12.60
CA GLU A 458 -28.68 7.97 -11.25
C GLU A 458 -27.77 7.46 -10.14
N TRP A 459 -26.91 6.47 -10.40
CA TRP A 459 -25.89 6.02 -9.45
C TRP A 459 -24.88 7.11 -9.10
N ARG A 460 -24.76 8.18 -9.91
CA ARG A 460 -23.96 9.36 -9.59
C ARG A 460 -24.31 9.98 -8.24
N TRP A 461 -25.54 9.81 -7.75
CA TRP A 461 -25.94 10.30 -6.43
C TRP A 461 -25.20 9.63 -5.27
N ARG A 462 -24.63 8.45 -5.50
CA ARG A 462 -23.77 7.72 -4.54
C ARG A 462 -22.28 7.97 -4.76
N ASP A 463 -21.92 8.73 -5.78
CA ASP A 463 -20.54 9.16 -6.03
C ASP A 463 -20.20 10.34 -5.10
N THR A 464 -19.06 10.25 -4.42
CA THR A 464 -18.59 11.29 -3.50
C THR A 464 -18.17 12.57 -4.23
N GLN A 465 -17.92 12.50 -5.55
CA GLN A 465 -17.66 13.69 -6.37
C GLN A 465 -18.81 14.71 -6.32
N LEU A 466 -20.05 14.26 -6.05
CA LEU A 466 -21.20 15.13 -5.94
C LEU A 466 -21.45 15.65 -4.52
N ASP A 467 -20.68 15.24 -3.51
CA ASP A 467 -20.95 15.59 -2.09
C ASP A 467 -21.05 17.11 -1.87
N ALA A 468 -20.17 17.90 -2.49
CA ALA A 468 -20.18 19.36 -2.39
C ALA A 468 -21.39 20.03 -3.08
N SER A 469 -22.04 19.31 -4.00
CA SER A 469 -23.20 19.77 -4.76
C SER A 469 -24.52 19.19 -4.25
N ARG A 470 -24.47 18.12 -3.44
CA ARG A 470 -25.64 17.37 -3.02
C ARG A 470 -26.57 18.26 -2.18
N ARG A 471 -27.83 18.27 -2.57
CA ARG A 471 -28.91 18.97 -1.86
C ARG A 471 -29.81 17.96 -1.18
N THR A 472 -30.17 18.27 0.07
CA THR A 472 -31.15 17.50 0.84
C THR A 472 -32.37 18.36 1.07
N PHE A 473 -33.53 17.85 0.69
CA PHE A 473 -34.81 18.51 0.85
C PHE A 473 -35.79 17.60 1.59
N ALA A 474 -36.73 18.18 2.32
CA ALA A 474 -37.80 17.42 2.97
C ALA A 474 -38.91 17.05 1.98
N GLN A 475 -39.08 17.88 0.95
CA GLN A 475 -39.98 17.65 -0.17
C GLN A 475 -39.52 16.44 -0.99
N PRO A 476 -40.44 15.66 -1.58
CA PRO A 476 -40.06 14.52 -2.39
C PRO A 476 -39.47 14.95 -3.75
N ARG A 477 -38.58 14.11 -4.28
CA ARG A 477 -38.10 14.24 -5.66
C ARG A 477 -39.24 13.93 -6.62
N TRP A 478 -39.45 14.78 -7.62
CA TRP A 478 -40.36 14.49 -8.72
C TRP A 478 -39.81 13.35 -9.57
N THR A 479 -40.66 12.37 -9.87
CA THR A 479 -40.38 11.27 -10.79
C THR A 479 -41.54 11.13 -11.79
N TYR A 480 -41.26 10.52 -12.93
CA TYR A 480 -42.26 10.24 -13.96
C TYR A 480 -43.51 9.57 -13.36
N GLY A 481 -44.68 10.11 -13.70
CA GLY A 481 -45.98 9.64 -13.20
C GLY A 481 -46.51 10.39 -11.97
N MET A 482 -45.69 11.19 -11.28
CA MET A 482 -46.18 12.07 -10.21
C MET A 482 -46.92 13.29 -10.81
N PRO A 483 -48.08 13.68 -10.25
CA PRO A 483 -48.83 14.84 -10.73
C PRO A 483 -48.05 16.14 -10.48
N LEU A 484 -47.94 16.98 -11.51
CA LEU A 484 -47.20 18.23 -11.45
C LEU A 484 -48.07 19.49 -11.68
N ASP A 485 -49.27 19.32 -12.24
CA ASP A 485 -50.17 20.43 -12.53
C ASP A 485 -50.53 21.21 -11.24
N GLY A 486 -50.37 22.53 -11.30
CA GLY A 486 -50.60 23.45 -10.19
C GLY A 486 -49.57 23.41 -9.06
N LYS A 487 -48.61 22.47 -9.07
CA LYS A 487 -47.54 22.33 -8.06
C LYS A 487 -46.36 23.26 -8.32
N THR A 488 -45.67 23.64 -7.26
CA THR A 488 -44.39 24.36 -7.36
C THR A 488 -43.23 23.35 -7.32
N ILE A 489 -42.37 23.37 -8.34
CA ILE A 489 -41.20 22.48 -8.42
C ILE A 489 -39.90 23.29 -8.40
N LEU A 490 -38.96 22.85 -7.57
CA LEU A 490 -37.57 23.33 -7.58
C LEU A 490 -36.75 22.52 -8.57
N LEU A 491 -36.20 23.18 -9.58
CA LEU A 491 -35.17 22.64 -10.46
C LEU A 491 -33.82 23.23 -10.05
N TYR A 492 -32.79 22.39 -9.92
CA TYR A 492 -31.48 22.82 -9.44
C TYR A 492 -30.35 22.05 -10.12
N PRO A 493 -29.18 22.69 -10.33
CA PRO A 493 -28.01 22.04 -10.88
C PRO A 493 -27.28 21.22 -9.82
N GLU A 494 -26.78 20.06 -10.22
CA GLU A 494 -25.87 19.25 -9.41
C GLU A 494 -24.47 19.08 -10.04
N GLN A 495 -24.26 19.54 -11.28
CA GLN A 495 -22.98 19.42 -11.99
C GLN A 495 -22.48 20.78 -12.52
N GLY A 496 -21.56 20.75 -13.49
CA GLY A 496 -20.86 21.92 -13.98
C GLY A 496 -21.75 22.91 -14.75
N LEU A 497 -21.17 24.05 -15.12
CA LEU A 497 -21.88 25.10 -15.86
C LEU A 497 -22.34 24.62 -17.25
N GLY A 498 -21.53 23.82 -17.96
CA GLY A 498 -21.90 23.23 -19.24
C GLY A 498 -23.10 22.29 -19.14
N ASP A 499 -23.11 21.45 -18.11
CA ASP A 499 -24.24 20.55 -17.81
C ASP A 499 -25.51 21.37 -17.52
N THR A 500 -25.37 22.41 -16.70
CA THR A 500 -26.46 23.30 -16.33
C THR A 500 -27.02 24.03 -17.57
N LEU A 501 -26.16 24.54 -18.44
CA LEU A 501 -26.54 25.17 -19.71
C LEU A 501 -27.23 24.20 -20.68
N GLN A 502 -26.80 22.94 -20.71
CA GLN A 502 -27.42 21.96 -21.58
C GLN A 502 -28.79 21.55 -21.06
N PHE A 503 -28.91 21.16 -19.79
CA PHE A 503 -30.11 20.52 -19.27
C PHE A 503 -31.18 21.50 -18.78
N CYS A 504 -30.90 22.80 -18.67
CA CYS A 504 -31.94 23.80 -18.46
C CYS A 504 -32.99 23.84 -19.60
N ARG A 505 -32.67 23.27 -20.78
CA ARG A 505 -33.63 23.08 -21.89
C ARG A 505 -34.89 22.28 -21.54
N TYR A 506 -34.89 21.53 -20.45
CA TYR A 506 -36.07 20.79 -19.99
C TYR A 506 -37.02 21.67 -19.17
N VAL A 507 -36.60 22.87 -18.74
CA VAL A 507 -37.42 23.79 -17.94
C VAL A 507 -38.76 24.13 -18.65
N PRO A 508 -38.78 24.51 -19.94
CA PRO A 508 -40.05 24.72 -20.65
C PRO A 508 -40.95 23.48 -20.69
N LEU A 509 -40.38 22.28 -20.77
CA LEU A 509 -41.14 21.02 -20.78
C LEU A 509 -41.78 20.76 -19.42
N VAL A 510 -41.07 21.01 -18.32
CA VAL A 510 -41.61 20.95 -16.96
C VAL A 510 -42.73 21.98 -16.78
N LYS A 511 -42.55 23.19 -17.31
CA LYS A 511 -43.58 24.24 -17.29
C LYS A 511 -44.83 23.82 -18.05
N ALA A 512 -44.68 23.16 -19.20
CA ALA A 512 -45.78 22.68 -20.03
C ALA A 512 -46.64 21.60 -19.34
N LEU A 513 -46.12 20.95 -18.29
CA LEU A 513 -46.89 20.02 -17.44
C LEU A 513 -47.77 20.73 -16.38
N GLY A 514 -47.84 22.07 -16.39
CA GLY A 514 -48.67 22.87 -15.48
C GLY A 514 -47.97 23.29 -14.18
N ALA A 515 -46.66 23.08 -14.08
CA ALA A 515 -45.87 23.43 -12.91
C ALA A 515 -45.66 24.95 -12.75
N ARG A 516 -45.48 25.39 -11.50
CA ARG A 516 -44.78 26.65 -11.17
C ARG A 516 -43.30 26.33 -10.95
N VAL A 517 -42.43 26.79 -11.82
CA VAL A 517 -41.00 26.42 -11.81
C VAL A 517 -40.18 27.45 -11.04
N VAL A 518 -39.55 26.98 -9.97
CA VAL A 518 -38.45 27.67 -9.29
C VAL A 518 -37.16 27.09 -9.85
N LEU A 519 -36.35 27.90 -10.53
CA LEU A 519 -35.04 27.49 -11.02
C LEU A 519 -33.95 28.09 -10.12
N GLU A 520 -33.16 27.24 -9.49
CA GLU A 520 -31.90 27.66 -8.89
C GLU A 520 -30.80 27.67 -9.95
N ALA A 521 -30.01 28.74 -9.99
CA ALA A 521 -28.92 28.92 -10.94
C ALA A 521 -27.59 29.15 -10.21
N PRO A 522 -26.45 28.65 -10.72
CA PRO A 522 -25.14 29.13 -10.33
C PRO A 522 -25.06 30.66 -10.56
N VAL A 523 -24.30 31.36 -9.72
CA VAL A 523 -24.23 32.84 -9.75
C VAL A 523 -23.81 33.33 -11.14
N GLU A 524 -22.91 32.59 -11.79
CA GLU A 524 -22.37 32.86 -13.12
C GLU A 524 -23.42 32.75 -14.24
N LEU A 525 -24.49 31.98 -14.04
CA LEU A 525 -25.54 31.73 -15.03
C LEU A 525 -26.84 32.50 -14.74
N LYS A 526 -27.02 33.05 -13.53
CA LYS A 526 -28.28 33.69 -13.12
C LYS A 526 -28.73 34.78 -14.09
N ALA A 527 -27.84 35.68 -14.50
CA ALA A 527 -28.22 36.75 -15.44
C ALA A 527 -28.69 36.21 -16.79
N LEU A 528 -28.05 35.15 -17.29
CA LEU A 528 -28.41 34.52 -18.56
C LEU A 528 -29.75 33.77 -18.47
N PHE A 529 -30.00 33.09 -17.35
CA PHE A 529 -31.23 32.31 -17.13
C PHE A 529 -32.49 33.17 -16.99
N ALA A 530 -32.35 34.49 -16.84
CA ALA A 530 -33.48 35.42 -16.98
C ALA A 530 -34.10 35.40 -18.40
N THR A 531 -33.39 34.86 -19.40
CA THR A 531 -33.88 34.70 -20.78
C THR A 531 -34.49 33.33 -21.06
N LEU A 532 -34.47 32.42 -20.09
CA LEU A 532 -34.98 31.06 -20.25
C LEU A 532 -36.50 31.04 -20.06
N ASP A 533 -37.21 30.58 -21.08
CA ASP A 533 -38.66 30.42 -21.02
C ASP A 533 -39.08 29.38 -19.96
N GLY A 534 -40.22 29.64 -19.31
CA GLY A 534 -40.85 28.71 -18.37
C GLY A 534 -40.33 28.77 -16.93
N VAL A 535 -39.43 29.71 -16.60
CA VAL A 535 -39.02 30.01 -15.22
C VAL A 535 -40.00 31.01 -14.60
N ASP A 536 -40.67 30.65 -13.50
CA ASP A 536 -41.54 31.58 -12.75
C ASP A 536 -40.75 32.36 -11.68
N THR A 537 -39.81 31.67 -11.02
CA THR A 537 -38.92 32.28 -10.01
C THR A 537 -37.49 31.81 -10.25
N LEU A 538 -36.56 32.76 -10.41
CA LEU A 538 -35.14 32.49 -10.57
C LEU A 538 -34.38 32.88 -9.29
N VAL A 539 -33.65 31.93 -8.70
CA VAL A 539 -32.86 32.13 -7.48
C VAL A 539 -31.40 31.81 -7.73
N ALA A 540 -30.49 32.59 -7.13
CA ALA A 540 -29.07 32.25 -7.16
C ALA A 540 -28.79 31.12 -6.15
N ARG A 541 -27.82 30.26 -6.46
CA ARG A 541 -27.33 29.28 -5.50
C ARG A 541 -26.82 29.99 -4.25
N GLY A 542 -27.35 29.59 -3.10
CA GLY A 542 -27.05 30.19 -1.78
C GLY A 542 -28.06 31.25 -1.33
N GLU A 543 -28.95 31.72 -2.20
CA GLU A 543 -30.10 32.55 -1.79
C GLU A 543 -31.19 31.69 -1.11
N PRO A 544 -32.02 32.29 -0.25
CA PRO A 544 -33.17 31.60 0.33
C PRO A 544 -34.13 31.09 -0.76
N LEU A 545 -34.45 29.80 -0.70
CA LEU A 545 -35.41 29.20 -1.62
C LEU A 545 -36.86 29.55 -1.21
N PRO A 546 -37.74 29.93 -2.16
CA PRO A 546 -39.16 30.03 -1.88
C PRO A 546 -39.76 28.64 -1.56
N PRO A 547 -40.96 28.56 -0.95
CA PRO A 547 -41.63 27.28 -0.75
C PRO A 547 -41.88 26.54 -2.08
N PHE A 548 -41.61 25.24 -2.09
CA PHE A 548 -41.89 24.33 -3.21
C PHE A 548 -42.51 23.02 -2.70
N ASP A 549 -43.24 22.32 -3.58
CA ASP A 549 -43.89 21.05 -3.30
C ASP A 549 -42.99 19.85 -3.66
N LEU A 550 -42.22 19.99 -4.74
CA LEU A 550 -41.42 18.94 -5.36
C LEU A 550 -40.05 19.49 -5.77
N HIS A 551 -39.06 18.62 -5.95
CA HIS A 551 -37.77 19.03 -6.52
C HIS A 551 -37.27 18.03 -7.57
N CYS A 552 -36.48 18.48 -8.53
CA CYS A 552 -35.79 17.60 -9.48
C CYS A 552 -34.43 18.18 -9.88
N PRO A 553 -33.32 17.41 -9.76
CA PRO A 553 -32.03 17.83 -10.30
C PRO A 553 -32.08 17.90 -11.84
N LEU A 554 -31.41 18.88 -12.43
CA LEU A 554 -31.47 19.10 -13.89
C LEU A 554 -31.06 17.86 -14.69
N LEU A 555 -30.03 17.11 -14.27
CA LEU A 555 -29.57 15.94 -15.02
C LEU A 555 -30.38 14.67 -14.74
N SER A 556 -31.39 14.74 -13.86
CA SER A 556 -32.38 13.66 -13.73
C SER A 556 -33.54 13.84 -14.71
N LEU A 557 -33.77 15.06 -15.24
CA LEU A 557 -34.88 15.33 -16.16
C LEU A 557 -34.86 14.45 -17.42
N PRO A 558 -33.71 14.12 -18.05
CA PRO A 558 -33.72 13.19 -19.18
C PRO A 558 -34.32 11.82 -18.84
N LEU A 559 -34.04 11.29 -17.64
CA LEU A 559 -34.65 10.05 -17.15
C LEU A 559 -36.16 10.21 -16.97
N GLU A 560 -36.59 11.29 -16.30
CA GLU A 560 -38.01 11.51 -15.99
C GLU A 560 -38.85 11.80 -17.24
N PHE A 561 -38.26 12.41 -18.27
CA PHE A 561 -38.89 12.56 -19.59
C PHE A 561 -38.71 11.34 -20.49
N ARG A 562 -38.01 10.29 -20.02
CA ARG A 562 -37.65 9.08 -20.79
C ARG A 562 -37.06 9.43 -22.14
N THR A 563 -36.07 10.33 -22.11
CA THR A 563 -35.50 10.91 -23.31
C THR A 563 -34.73 9.84 -24.09
N ASP A 564 -35.13 9.60 -25.33
CA ASP A 564 -34.38 8.84 -26.32
C ASP A 564 -33.77 9.78 -27.37
N LEU A 565 -33.09 9.23 -28.38
CA LEU A 565 -32.45 10.01 -29.43
C LEU A 565 -33.45 10.86 -30.25
N ALA A 566 -34.68 10.39 -30.42
CA ALA A 566 -35.71 11.06 -31.20
C ALA A 566 -36.46 12.14 -30.39
N SER A 567 -36.50 11.99 -29.06
CA SER A 567 -37.22 12.89 -28.16
C SER A 567 -36.33 13.94 -27.50
N ILE A 568 -35.04 14.03 -27.86
CA ILE A 568 -34.15 15.07 -27.34
C ILE A 568 -34.79 16.45 -27.62
N PRO A 569 -34.94 17.32 -26.60
CA PRO A 569 -35.40 18.70 -26.81
C PRO A 569 -34.31 19.52 -27.50
N ALA A 570 -34.18 19.36 -28.82
CA ALA A 570 -33.13 19.95 -29.64
C ALA A 570 -33.46 21.35 -30.18
N GLY A 571 -34.63 21.90 -29.83
CA GLY A 571 -35.07 23.23 -30.25
C GLY A 571 -34.11 24.31 -29.76
N VAL A 572 -33.59 25.12 -30.68
CA VAL A 572 -32.68 26.24 -30.42
C VAL A 572 -33.17 27.48 -31.20
N PRO A 573 -32.93 28.71 -30.67
CA PRO A 573 -32.35 28.99 -29.36
C PRO A 573 -33.32 28.71 -28.21
N TYR A 574 -32.80 28.27 -27.05
CA TYR A 574 -33.55 28.19 -25.78
C TYR A 574 -32.99 29.12 -24.70
N LEU A 575 -31.92 29.85 -25.02
CA LEU A 575 -31.39 30.98 -24.25
C LEU A 575 -31.20 32.14 -25.22
N ALA A 576 -31.24 33.38 -24.72
CA ALA A 576 -31.00 34.57 -25.52
C ALA A 576 -29.89 35.45 -24.94
N ALA A 577 -29.20 36.19 -25.80
CA ALA A 577 -28.27 37.20 -25.39
C ALA A 577 -29.00 38.51 -25.04
N ASP A 578 -28.59 39.16 -23.95
CA ASP A 578 -29.08 40.49 -23.57
C ASP A 578 -28.70 41.52 -24.65
N SER A 579 -29.71 42.15 -25.26
CA SER A 579 -29.52 43.09 -26.37
C SER A 579 -28.70 44.34 -26.00
N VAL A 580 -28.76 44.77 -24.73
CA VAL A 580 -27.96 45.90 -24.22
C VAL A 580 -26.49 45.51 -24.17
N ARG A 581 -26.18 44.34 -23.62
CA ARG A 581 -24.80 43.82 -23.56
C ARG A 581 -24.25 43.52 -24.95
N VAL A 582 -25.08 43.02 -25.88
CA VAL A 582 -24.69 42.83 -27.29
C VAL A 582 -24.30 44.16 -27.94
N ALA A 583 -25.04 45.24 -27.68
CA ALA A 583 -24.71 46.56 -28.21
C ALA A 583 -23.38 47.08 -27.65
N GLN A 584 -23.13 46.90 -26.35
CA GLN A 584 -21.85 47.27 -25.71
C GLN A 584 -20.67 46.50 -26.31
N TRP A 585 -20.82 45.19 -26.52
CA TRP A 585 -19.78 44.39 -27.16
C TRP A 585 -19.57 44.77 -28.62
N ARG A 586 -20.63 45.12 -29.35
CA ARG A 586 -20.53 45.58 -30.73
C ARG A 586 -19.72 46.87 -30.82
N GLU A 587 -19.96 47.81 -29.91
CA GLU A 587 -19.19 49.06 -29.82
C GLU A 587 -17.72 48.77 -29.49
N ARG A 588 -17.44 47.92 -28.50
CA ARG A 588 -16.07 47.53 -28.11
C ARG A 588 -15.31 46.83 -29.24
N LEU A 589 -15.96 45.94 -29.96
CA LEU A 589 -15.32 45.21 -31.06
C LEU A 589 -15.17 46.09 -32.31
N GLY A 590 -16.02 47.09 -32.49
CA GLY A 590 -16.08 47.94 -33.68
C GLY A 590 -16.87 47.30 -34.82
N ALA A 591 -16.89 47.95 -35.99
CA ALA A 591 -17.53 47.41 -37.18
C ALA A 591 -16.80 46.13 -37.66
N ALA A 592 -17.56 45.06 -37.92
CA ALA A 592 -17.00 43.84 -38.48
C ALA A 592 -16.64 44.08 -39.96
N THR A 593 -15.36 44.00 -40.31
CA THR A 593 -14.86 44.11 -41.71
C THR A 593 -14.65 42.74 -42.36
N ARG A 594 -14.65 41.68 -41.54
CA ARG A 594 -14.50 40.27 -41.90
C ARG A 594 -15.29 39.43 -40.89
N PRO A 595 -15.69 38.19 -41.23
CA PRO A 595 -16.49 37.37 -40.33
C PRO A 595 -15.73 37.07 -39.03
N ARG A 596 -16.45 37.10 -37.90
CA ARG A 596 -15.89 36.89 -36.56
C ARG A 596 -16.00 35.43 -36.15
N ILE A 597 -14.88 34.85 -35.73
CA ILE A 597 -14.83 33.49 -35.18
C ILE A 597 -14.49 33.57 -33.70
N GLY A 598 -15.39 33.05 -32.87
CA GLY A 598 -15.14 32.86 -31.45
C GLY A 598 -14.31 31.60 -31.21
N LEU A 599 -13.27 31.69 -30.38
CA LEU A 599 -12.35 30.57 -30.10
C LEU A 599 -12.28 30.22 -28.60
N VAL A 600 -12.36 28.92 -28.31
CA VAL A 600 -12.15 28.32 -26.98
C VAL A 600 -11.38 27.01 -27.14
N TRP A 601 -10.23 26.85 -26.47
CA TRP A 601 -9.32 25.72 -26.70
C TRP A 601 -9.02 24.89 -25.46
N SER A 602 -9.38 25.38 -24.28
CA SER A 602 -9.16 24.64 -23.04
C SER A 602 -10.32 24.77 -22.06
N GLY A 603 -10.56 23.68 -21.33
CA GLY A 603 -11.53 23.62 -20.25
C GLY A 603 -10.96 24.05 -18.89
N ASN A 604 -11.71 23.72 -17.83
CA ASN A 604 -11.24 23.88 -16.47
C ASN A 604 -10.11 22.86 -16.18
N PRO A 605 -8.89 23.30 -15.81
CA PRO A 605 -7.77 22.41 -15.50
C PRO A 605 -8.02 21.49 -14.29
N LEU A 606 -8.99 21.83 -13.43
CA LEU A 606 -9.39 20.99 -12.29
C LEU A 606 -10.35 19.86 -12.68
N HIS A 607 -10.80 19.81 -13.95
CA HIS A 607 -11.68 18.75 -14.41
C HIS A 607 -10.88 17.46 -14.68
N LEU A 608 -11.34 16.32 -14.14
CA LEU A 608 -10.60 15.04 -14.18
C LEU A 608 -10.19 14.61 -15.60
N ASN A 609 -11.04 14.84 -16.60
CA ASN A 609 -10.80 14.48 -18.01
C ASN A 609 -10.23 15.65 -18.86
N ASP A 610 -9.72 16.73 -18.24
CA ASP A 610 -9.33 17.95 -18.98
C ASP A 610 -8.17 17.72 -19.96
N ARG A 611 -7.15 16.93 -19.57
CA ARG A 611 -6.00 16.58 -20.42
C ARG A 611 -6.41 15.93 -21.75
N ASN A 612 -7.52 15.19 -21.77
CA ASN A 612 -8.00 14.49 -22.96
C ASN A 612 -8.86 15.38 -23.88
N ARG A 613 -9.52 16.41 -23.34
CA ARG A 613 -10.47 17.24 -24.09
C ARG A 613 -9.98 18.66 -24.43
N SER A 614 -8.85 19.07 -23.88
CA SER A 614 -8.25 20.39 -24.10
C SER A 614 -7.04 20.32 -25.03
N MET A 615 -6.74 21.45 -25.68
CA MET A 615 -5.60 21.64 -26.56
C MET A 615 -4.74 22.81 -26.07
N THR A 616 -3.50 22.91 -26.53
CA THR A 616 -2.74 24.16 -26.39
C THR A 616 -3.15 25.13 -27.50
N LEU A 617 -2.99 26.44 -27.27
CA LEU A 617 -3.23 27.42 -28.31
C LEU A 617 -2.24 27.27 -29.48
N ALA A 618 -1.03 26.79 -29.19
CA ALA A 618 -0.01 26.52 -30.20
C ALA A 618 -0.49 25.51 -31.26
N ASP A 619 -1.22 24.47 -30.83
CA ASP A 619 -1.80 23.46 -31.73
C ASP A 619 -2.80 24.06 -32.73
N LEU A 620 -3.37 25.23 -32.41
CA LEU A 620 -4.38 25.91 -33.22
C LEU A 620 -3.81 27.00 -34.13
N LEU A 621 -2.51 27.32 -34.05
CA LEU A 621 -1.89 28.30 -34.94
C LEU A 621 -2.15 28.02 -36.45
N PRO A 622 -2.12 26.77 -36.94
CA PRO A 622 -2.44 26.47 -38.34
C PRO A 622 -3.87 26.79 -38.76
N LEU A 623 -4.79 27.02 -37.81
CA LEU A 623 -6.18 27.36 -38.07
C LEU A 623 -6.36 28.83 -38.45
N PHE A 624 -5.44 29.70 -38.03
CA PHE A 624 -5.62 31.15 -38.14
C PHE A 624 -5.40 31.64 -39.57
N ASP A 625 -6.44 32.28 -40.10
CA ASP A 625 -6.50 32.81 -41.46
C ASP A 625 -7.00 34.25 -41.43
N ASP A 626 -6.32 35.14 -42.15
CA ASP A 626 -6.60 36.58 -42.19
C ASP A 626 -7.97 36.93 -42.80
N ARG A 627 -8.64 35.98 -43.46
CA ARG A 627 -10.03 36.13 -43.91
C ARG A 627 -11.01 36.29 -42.75
N TYR A 628 -10.63 35.95 -41.52
CA TYR A 628 -11.48 35.99 -40.34
C TYR A 628 -10.92 36.91 -39.25
N GLU A 629 -11.79 37.47 -38.42
CA GLU A 629 -11.42 38.12 -37.16
C GLU A 629 -11.56 37.10 -36.01
N TRP A 630 -10.45 36.71 -35.40
CA TRP A 630 -10.42 35.72 -34.33
C TRP A 630 -10.59 36.39 -32.97
N ILE A 631 -11.62 35.98 -32.22
CA ILE A 631 -11.94 36.53 -30.90
C ILE A 631 -11.87 35.41 -29.87
N SER A 632 -11.09 35.59 -28.81
CA SER A 632 -11.08 34.65 -27.70
C SER A 632 -12.36 34.76 -26.89
N LEU A 633 -13.13 33.67 -26.81
CA LEU A 633 -14.22 33.49 -25.85
C LEU A 633 -13.74 32.79 -24.57
N GLN A 634 -12.46 32.41 -24.51
CA GLN A 634 -11.81 31.81 -23.35
C GLN A 634 -11.65 32.88 -22.25
N LYS A 635 -12.32 32.70 -21.10
CA LYS A 635 -12.18 33.58 -19.93
C LYS A 635 -10.85 33.38 -19.21
N VAL A 636 -10.50 32.13 -18.90
CA VAL A 636 -9.26 31.78 -18.21
C VAL A 636 -8.28 31.15 -19.20
N VAL A 637 -7.16 31.82 -19.44
CA VAL A 637 -6.07 31.34 -20.29
C VAL A 637 -4.98 30.78 -19.39
N ARG A 638 -4.48 29.58 -19.71
CA ARG A 638 -3.40 28.93 -18.97
C ARG A 638 -2.08 29.67 -19.15
N ASP A 639 -1.21 29.57 -18.16
CA ASP A 639 0.10 30.22 -18.19
C ASP A 639 0.94 29.80 -19.42
N GLU A 640 0.85 28.53 -19.82
CA GLU A 640 1.54 27.97 -20.99
C GLU A 640 1.10 28.61 -22.33
N ASP A 641 -0.15 29.07 -22.43
CA ASP A 641 -0.72 29.62 -23.66
C ASP A 641 -0.55 31.14 -23.77
N ARG A 642 -0.17 31.83 -22.68
CA ARG A 642 -0.17 33.30 -22.63
C ARG A 642 0.76 33.91 -23.68
N ALA A 643 1.99 33.42 -23.76
CA ALA A 643 2.98 33.94 -24.71
C ALA A 643 2.55 33.70 -26.17
N VAL A 644 1.90 32.58 -26.45
CA VAL A 644 1.37 32.26 -27.79
C VAL A 644 0.21 33.17 -28.13
N LEU A 645 -0.70 33.42 -27.17
CA LEU A 645 -1.84 34.30 -27.35
C LEU A 645 -1.40 35.73 -27.68
N ASP A 646 -0.46 36.28 -26.91
CA ASP A 646 0.08 37.63 -27.10
C ASP A 646 0.79 37.80 -28.46
N ALA A 647 1.36 36.71 -29.00
CA ALA A 647 2.01 36.68 -30.31
C ALA A 647 1.06 36.36 -31.48
N SER A 648 -0.19 35.97 -31.20
CA SER A 648 -1.16 35.52 -32.21
C SER A 648 -2.04 36.66 -32.74
N ALA A 649 -2.81 36.37 -33.79
CA ALA A 649 -3.84 37.27 -34.32
C ALA A 649 -5.16 37.21 -33.52
N VAL A 650 -5.24 36.41 -32.45
CA VAL A 650 -6.46 36.24 -31.65
C VAL A 650 -6.63 37.43 -30.71
N ARG A 651 -7.73 38.15 -30.87
CA ARG A 651 -8.09 39.24 -29.96
C ARG A 651 -8.59 38.68 -28.64
N PHE A 652 -7.82 38.87 -27.57
CA PHE A 652 -8.21 38.48 -26.23
C PHE A 652 -9.10 39.53 -25.57
N VAL A 653 -10.26 39.10 -25.05
CA VAL A 653 -11.22 39.93 -24.29
C VAL A 653 -11.71 39.20 -23.03
N GLY A 654 -11.03 38.14 -22.60
CA GLY A 654 -11.50 37.25 -21.53
C GLY A 654 -11.60 37.94 -20.17
N ASP A 655 -10.72 38.90 -19.88
CA ASP A 655 -10.69 39.67 -18.62
C ASP A 655 -11.93 40.56 -18.44
N ASP A 656 -12.58 40.92 -19.55
CA ASP A 656 -13.78 41.76 -19.58
C ASP A 656 -15.08 40.95 -19.44
N LEU A 657 -15.01 39.62 -19.43
CA LEU A 657 -16.19 38.74 -19.27
C LEU A 657 -16.53 38.60 -17.79
N VAL A 658 -17.63 39.21 -17.33
CA VAL A 658 -18.04 39.13 -15.91
C VAL A 658 -18.76 37.81 -15.63
N ASP A 659 -19.79 37.50 -16.41
CA ASP A 659 -20.66 36.33 -16.27
C ASP A 659 -20.97 35.66 -17.63
N PHE A 660 -21.83 34.63 -17.64
CA PHE A 660 -22.22 33.98 -18.90
C PHE A 660 -23.20 34.80 -19.73
N ALA A 661 -23.85 35.82 -19.20
CA ALA A 661 -24.66 36.74 -20.00
C ALA A 661 -23.77 37.65 -20.86
N ASP A 662 -22.61 38.08 -20.37
CA ASP A 662 -21.59 38.75 -21.20
C ASP A 662 -21.02 37.81 -22.25
N THR A 663 -20.70 36.58 -21.86
CA THR A 663 -20.19 35.56 -22.78
C THR A 663 -21.22 35.28 -23.88
N ALA A 664 -22.51 35.23 -23.55
CA ALA A 664 -23.62 35.06 -24.51
C ALA A 664 -23.72 36.24 -25.47
N ALA A 665 -23.63 37.47 -24.94
CA ALA A 665 -23.66 38.69 -25.74
C ALA A 665 -22.49 38.79 -26.73
N LEU A 666 -21.29 38.43 -26.29
CA LEU A 666 -20.11 38.35 -27.15
C LEU A 666 -20.28 37.24 -28.20
N THR A 667 -20.72 36.05 -27.79
CA THR A 667 -20.96 34.90 -28.68
C THR A 667 -22.00 35.21 -29.76
N ALA A 668 -23.03 36.01 -29.45
CA ALA A 668 -24.05 36.42 -30.42
C ALA A 668 -23.50 37.31 -31.56
N LEU A 669 -22.32 37.91 -31.39
CA LEU A 669 -21.63 38.69 -32.43
C LEU A 669 -20.67 37.86 -33.29
N MET A 670 -20.51 36.56 -33.00
CA MET A 670 -19.62 35.67 -33.75
C MET A 670 -20.40 34.99 -34.88
N ASP A 671 -19.87 35.02 -36.09
CA ASP A 671 -20.45 34.31 -37.25
C ASP A 671 -20.27 32.78 -37.15
N GLY A 672 -19.26 32.34 -36.39
CA GLY A 672 -19.09 30.94 -36.00
C GLY A 672 -18.29 30.82 -34.71
N VAL A 673 -18.46 29.70 -34.01
CA VAL A 673 -17.69 29.38 -32.79
C VAL A 673 -16.90 28.10 -33.03
N VAL A 674 -15.61 28.13 -32.72
CA VAL A 674 -14.74 26.96 -32.67
C VAL A 674 -14.40 26.73 -31.20
N SER A 675 -14.79 25.56 -30.67
CA SER A 675 -14.61 25.25 -29.25
C SER A 675 -14.14 23.81 -29.06
N VAL A 676 -13.36 23.54 -28.01
CA VAL A 676 -13.35 22.21 -27.39
C VAL A 676 -14.61 22.00 -26.53
N ASP A 677 -14.81 20.80 -25.99
CA ASP A 677 -15.96 20.47 -25.13
C ASP A 677 -15.97 21.27 -23.81
N THR A 678 -16.63 22.43 -23.82
CA THR A 678 -16.70 23.39 -22.69
C THR A 678 -18.09 23.96 -22.49
N SER A 679 -18.31 24.68 -21.38
CA SER A 679 -19.52 25.47 -21.16
C SER A 679 -19.82 26.46 -22.30
N VAL A 680 -18.80 26.98 -22.99
CA VAL A 680 -19.01 27.90 -24.13
C VAL A 680 -19.54 27.16 -25.36
N ALA A 681 -19.15 25.90 -25.58
CA ALA A 681 -19.75 25.07 -26.62
C ALA A 681 -21.25 24.88 -26.37
N HIS A 682 -21.62 24.54 -25.14
CA HIS A 682 -23.03 24.40 -24.74
C HIS A 682 -23.80 25.71 -24.86
N LEU A 683 -23.17 26.84 -24.52
CA LEU A 683 -23.75 28.17 -24.69
C LEU A 683 -24.00 28.51 -26.17
N ALA A 684 -22.99 28.33 -27.03
CA ALA A 684 -23.11 28.58 -28.46
C ALA A 684 -24.23 27.73 -29.08
N GLY A 685 -24.29 26.46 -28.71
CA GLY A 685 -25.38 25.57 -29.10
C GLY A 685 -26.75 26.03 -28.57
N ALA A 686 -26.84 26.47 -27.31
CA ALA A 686 -28.08 26.96 -26.71
C ALA A 686 -28.62 28.24 -27.38
N LEU A 687 -27.71 29.09 -27.87
CA LEU A 687 -27.99 30.30 -28.63
C LEU A 687 -28.27 30.02 -30.13
N GLY A 688 -28.15 28.77 -30.57
CA GLY A 688 -28.30 28.38 -31.99
C GLY A 688 -27.21 28.94 -32.91
N ARG A 689 -26.02 29.26 -32.37
CA ARG A 689 -24.90 29.74 -33.19
C ARG A 689 -24.24 28.59 -33.95
N PRO A 690 -23.70 28.82 -35.17
CA PRO A 690 -22.86 27.84 -35.85
C PRO A 690 -21.68 27.44 -34.97
N LEU A 691 -21.53 26.14 -34.69
CA LEU A 691 -20.52 25.61 -33.77
C LEU A 691 -19.69 24.52 -34.46
N ALA A 692 -18.37 24.69 -34.51
CA ALA A 692 -17.43 23.62 -34.79
C ALA A 692 -16.82 23.14 -33.47
N LEU A 693 -17.12 21.90 -33.09
CA LEU A 693 -16.68 21.32 -31.82
C LEU A 693 -15.53 20.34 -32.02
N MET A 694 -14.40 20.62 -31.40
CA MET A 694 -13.23 19.73 -31.32
C MET A 694 -13.45 18.74 -30.17
N ILE A 695 -13.45 17.44 -30.47
CA ILE A 695 -13.71 16.39 -29.47
C ILE A 695 -12.68 15.26 -29.54
N PRO A 696 -12.36 14.63 -28.40
CA PRO A 696 -11.43 13.52 -28.37
C PRO A 696 -11.99 12.27 -29.05
N HIS A 697 -11.11 11.30 -29.30
CA HIS A 697 -11.47 10.02 -29.92
C HIS A 697 -12.64 9.33 -29.18
N THR A 698 -12.57 9.30 -27.85
CA THR A 698 -13.68 8.92 -26.98
C THR A 698 -14.21 10.16 -26.25
N PRO A 699 -15.30 10.77 -26.71
CA PRO A 699 -15.85 12.02 -26.17
C PRO A 699 -16.69 11.78 -24.92
N ASP A 700 -17.18 12.87 -24.34
CA ASP A 700 -18.34 12.81 -23.45
C ASP A 700 -19.58 12.24 -24.19
N PHE A 701 -20.44 11.56 -23.44
CA PHE A 701 -21.58 10.82 -23.99
C PHE A 701 -22.54 11.69 -24.81
N ARG A 702 -22.61 12.99 -24.53
CA ARG A 702 -23.49 13.95 -25.24
C ARG A 702 -23.18 14.05 -26.72
N TRP A 703 -21.94 13.77 -27.11
CA TRP A 703 -21.46 13.92 -28.49
C TRP A 703 -21.54 12.61 -29.28
N LEU A 704 -21.90 11.49 -28.64
CA LEU A 704 -22.01 10.16 -29.23
C LEU A 704 -20.74 9.74 -29.99
N LEU A 705 -20.76 8.57 -30.62
CA LEU A 705 -19.54 7.90 -31.08
C LEU A 705 -19.35 7.89 -32.61
N GLU A 706 -20.43 7.70 -33.37
CA GLU A 706 -20.38 7.43 -34.83
C GLU A 706 -21.11 8.51 -35.64
N ARG A 707 -20.77 9.77 -35.37
CA ARG A 707 -21.39 10.94 -36.02
C ARG A 707 -20.54 12.19 -35.91
N ASP A 708 -20.77 13.06 -36.89
CA ASP A 708 -20.19 14.40 -36.99
C ASP A 708 -21.25 15.51 -36.75
N ASP A 709 -22.51 15.16 -36.47
CA ASP A 709 -23.58 16.07 -36.07
C ASP A 709 -23.91 15.92 -34.58
N SER A 710 -24.61 16.91 -33.99
CA SER A 710 -25.09 16.82 -32.61
C SER A 710 -26.61 16.74 -32.55
N PRO A 711 -27.20 15.68 -31.97
CA PRO A 711 -28.64 15.60 -31.77
C PRO A 711 -29.12 16.56 -30.67
N TRP A 712 -28.21 17.11 -29.86
CA TRP A 712 -28.51 18.12 -28.84
C TRP A 712 -28.43 19.55 -29.38
N TYR A 713 -27.61 19.78 -30.40
CA TYR A 713 -27.33 21.10 -30.96
C TYR A 713 -27.32 21.03 -32.49
N PRO A 714 -28.47 21.30 -33.16
CA PRO A 714 -28.58 21.18 -34.61
C PRO A 714 -27.60 22.07 -35.40
N SER A 715 -27.10 23.15 -34.80
CA SER A 715 -26.11 24.06 -35.41
C SER A 715 -24.66 23.61 -35.23
N ALA A 716 -24.41 22.48 -34.55
CA ALA A 716 -23.08 22.00 -34.25
C ALA A 716 -22.57 20.94 -35.24
N ARG A 717 -21.31 21.08 -35.63
CA ARG A 717 -20.53 20.08 -36.37
C ARG A 717 -19.39 19.59 -35.47
N LEU A 718 -19.26 18.28 -35.36
CA LEU A 718 -18.25 17.62 -34.53
C LEU A 718 -17.02 17.25 -35.37
N PHE A 719 -15.84 17.52 -34.81
CA PHE A 719 -14.55 17.20 -35.38
C PHE A 719 -13.79 16.34 -34.38
N ARG A 720 -13.81 15.03 -34.63
CA ARG A 720 -13.28 14.01 -33.74
C ARG A 720 -11.83 13.67 -34.08
N GLN A 721 -11.01 13.48 -33.05
CA GLN A 721 -9.69 12.89 -33.23
C GLN A 721 -9.79 11.49 -33.89
N PRO A 722 -9.00 11.21 -34.94
CA PRO A 722 -8.95 9.87 -35.52
C PRO A 722 -8.43 8.84 -34.49
N GLU A 723 -7.45 9.23 -33.69
CA GLU A 723 -6.89 8.46 -32.57
C GLU A 723 -6.60 9.37 -31.38
N GLY A 724 -6.55 8.82 -30.17
CA GLY A 724 -6.30 9.60 -28.95
C GLY A 724 -5.01 10.44 -29.05
N GLY A 725 -5.12 11.74 -28.77
CA GLY A 725 -3.99 12.68 -28.80
C GLY A 725 -3.65 13.26 -30.18
N GLN A 726 -4.25 12.76 -31.26
CA GLN A 726 -4.01 13.29 -32.60
C GLN A 726 -4.92 14.47 -32.93
N TRP A 727 -4.54 15.67 -32.48
CA TRP A 727 -5.30 16.89 -32.73
C TRP A 727 -5.04 17.54 -34.10
N ALA A 728 -3.86 17.38 -34.70
CA ALA A 728 -3.54 18.04 -35.98
C ALA A 728 -4.55 17.75 -37.11
N PRO A 729 -5.00 16.50 -37.34
CA PRO A 729 -6.04 16.22 -38.35
C PRO A 729 -7.39 16.88 -38.05
N VAL A 730 -7.70 17.13 -36.77
CA VAL A 730 -8.91 17.85 -36.36
C VAL A 730 -8.84 19.31 -36.81
N VAL A 731 -7.70 19.96 -36.56
CA VAL A 731 -7.45 21.36 -36.93
C VAL A 731 -7.53 21.56 -38.45
N GLU A 732 -6.91 20.68 -39.23
CA GLU A 732 -6.97 20.71 -40.70
C GLU A 732 -8.41 20.61 -41.23
N ARG A 733 -9.21 19.70 -40.66
CA ARG A 733 -10.62 19.54 -41.05
C ARG A 733 -11.47 20.75 -40.69
N ILE A 734 -11.20 21.40 -39.55
CA ILE A 734 -11.90 22.63 -39.18
C ILE A 734 -11.52 23.75 -40.14
N ALA A 735 -10.23 23.94 -40.43
CA ALA A 735 -9.78 24.97 -41.38
C ALA A 735 -10.46 24.84 -42.75
N ALA A 736 -10.60 23.60 -43.24
CA ALA A 736 -11.34 23.31 -44.47
C ALA A 736 -12.85 23.58 -44.36
N GLY A 737 -13.44 23.40 -43.17
CA GLY A 737 -14.86 23.59 -42.89
C GLY A 737 -15.29 25.02 -42.50
N LEU A 738 -14.34 25.91 -42.13
CA LEU A 738 -14.63 27.28 -41.71
C LEU A 738 -15.50 28.08 -42.69
N PRO A 739 -15.28 28.02 -44.03
CA PRO A 739 -16.14 28.73 -44.97
C PRO A 739 -17.60 28.29 -44.89
N THR A 740 -17.85 26.99 -44.70
CA THR A 740 -19.21 26.44 -44.54
C THR A 740 -19.81 26.90 -43.21
N LEU A 741 -19.05 26.82 -42.10
CA LEU A 741 -19.48 27.22 -40.77
C LEU A 741 -20.04 28.66 -40.75
N VAL A 742 -19.28 29.60 -41.31
CA VAL A 742 -19.65 31.02 -41.40
C VAL A 742 -20.80 31.26 -42.38
N GLY A 743 -20.84 30.54 -43.50
CA GLY A 743 -21.88 30.69 -44.52
C GLY A 743 -23.28 30.26 -44.07
N SER A 744 -23.38 29.36 -43.08
CA SER A 744 -24.66 28.90 -42.50
C SER A 744 -25.41 29.97 -41.70
N GLY A 745 -24.74 31.04 -41.24
CA GLY A 745 -25.34 32.10 -40.42
C GLY A 745 -26.06 33.21 -41.20
N ALA A 746 -26.02 33.19 -42.53
CA ALA A 746 -26.54 34.24 -43.41
C ALA A 746 -27.94 33.95 -44.00
N ARG A 747 -28.75 33.08 -43.38
CA ARG A 747 -30.14 32.79 -43.80
C ARG A 747 -31.16 33.11 -42.73
#